data_AF-A0A9P1FGI6-F1
#
_entry.id   AF-A0A9P1FGI6-F1
#
_cell.length_a   1.000
_cell.length_b   1.000
_cell.length_c   1.000
_cell.angle_alpha   90.00
_cell.angle_beta   90.00
_cell.angle_gamma   90.00
#
_symmetry.space_group_name_H-M   'P 1'
#
loop_
_entity.id
_entity.type
_entity.pdbx_description
1 polymer ?
#
loop_
_entity_poly.entity_id
_entity_poly.type
_entity_poly.pdbx_seq_one_letter_code
_entity_poly.pdbx_strand_id
1 'polypeptide(L)'
;MASFISQLTDAMNLCSQPVERQVRTTIDPPMAPEEAMKLLKEGNRRFVNGCPWGSKTKSAARQQLVEDGQAPHTAIIGCADSRAPLETIFDTMPGDIFVLRNAGNTCTHAEGSMVGSLEFCTRKLGSRLILVLGHTKCGAIYGATKTYLDSQPGKKVAGCALEGLLQDLGSVAQEAAQELGPGASSDEVAAHAVKVNVFHTMNFLLRFSEGIREMVKTGQVQIQGGIYHLETGSVEFLGQSPLQKELLDSSMAIPPSMVTEEERGLHGVRTGADERVPSDLALSMLKKGNERFAAGAPTAGKTPDAMRKALVKHNQAPHSAILGCADSRVPVDTVFDATPGELFVLRNAGNTCTHAEGSIVGSLEFCTGKLGSKLILVLGHTQCGAIAGATATHQAGATNAPGCALEGLLQGLAVVAKDASEQLGPGASQQELVAHAVKVNVFHSMDFLLKFSEPLRELVRKGELDIQGGIYHLETGRVEFLGQSPRQAELLSSGLSLPPSMALGTIRTSQDGIVAPKLALQTLKEGNERFVVGAPAAGKVHHSMREALATKGQAPHTAIVGCADSRCPLETLFDALPGDLFVLRNAGNTCTHAEGSILGSLEFCTGALNTQLIFVLGHTNCGAIKGATAAYFAAKKQPTKANNALDVLLKGLDTVVAQAVAEAGAKATEEEVAALAVKLNVFHTMNFLMQHSEPIREKVSSGKLEIHGGVYDLKSGRVEFLGSSPSQSKLVEAKSTVAPSLLDRMLGA
;
A
#
# COMPACT_ATOMS: atom_id res chain seq x y z
N MET A 1 1.38 -24.67 4.33
CA MET A 1 -0.06 -24.39 4.20
C MET A 1 -0.45 -23.23 5.16
N ALA A 2 0.46 -22.29 5.56
CA ALA A 2 0.22 -21.33 6.67
C ALA A 2 0.09 -19.76 6.42
N SER A 3 0.17 -19.16 5.20
CA SER A 3 -0.02 -17.68 4.91
C SER A 3 -1.12 -17.22 3.89
N PHE A 4 -1.22 -17.63 2.57
CA PHE A 4 -2.31 -17.73 1.46
C PHE A 4 -3.63 -18.77 1.19
N ILE A 5 -4.09 -19.97 1.81
CA ILE A 5 -5.51 -20.43 2.41
C ILE A 5 -6.18 -20.31 4.03
N SER A 6 -6.46 -19.33 5.09
CA SER A 6 -6.02 -17.99 5.92
C SER A 6 -5.81 -16.46 5.52
N GLN A 7 -4.64 -15.78 5.30
CA GLN A 7 -4.47 -14.42 4.62
C GLN A 7 -5.28 -14.04 3.34
N LEU A 8 -5.72 -14.95 2.46
CA LEU A 8 -6.85 -14.71 1.53
C LEU A 8 -8.25 -14.92 2.19
N THR A 9 -8.36 -15.18 3.50
CA THR A 9 -9.62 -15.28 4.31
C THR A 9 -9.80 -13.93 4.88
N ASP A 10 -9.00 -13.48 5.83
CA ASP A 10 -8.27 -12.23 5.71
C ASP A 10 -8.60 -11.45 4.41
N ALA A 11 -8.28 -11.86 3.16
CA ALA A 11 -8.83 -11.21 1.94
C ALA A 11 -10.35 -11.38 1.70
N MET A 12 -10.92 -12.59 1.71
CA MET A 12 -12.36 -12.82 1.49
C MET A 12 -13.24 -12.21 2.62
N ASN A 13 -12.99 -12.46 3.90
CA ASN A 13 -13.40 -11.70 5.11
C ASN A 13 -13.33 -10.18 4.92
N LEU A 14 -12.22 -9.65 4.37
CA LEU A 14 -12.12 -8.22 4.02
C LEU A 14 -13.05 -7.80 2.89
N CYS A 15 -13.23 -8.62 1.86
CA CYS A 15 -14.21 -8.40 0.81
C CYS A 15 -15.66 -8.50 1.31
N SER A 16 -15.90 -9.08 2.50
CA SER A 16 -17.18 -9.72 2.80
C SER A 16 -17.94 -9.23 4.00
N GLN A 17 -17.30 -8.74 5.06
CA GLN A 17 -18.03 -8.19 6.19
C GLN A 17 -18.39 -6.73 5.92
N PRO A 18 -19.67 -6.38 5.67
CA PRO A 18 -20.13 -5.01 5.78
C PRO A 18 -20.21 -4.62 7.27
N VAL A 19 -19.08 -4.59 7.99
CA VAL A 19 -19.03 -3.88 9.27
C VAL A 19 -19.23 -2.41 8.92
N GLU A 20 -20.40 -1.84 9.18
CA GLU A 20 -20.62 -0.39 9.01
C GLU A 20 -19.76 0.36 10.03
N ARG A 21 -18.48 0.48 9.71
CA ARG A 21 -17.46 1.12 10.51
C ARG A 21 -17.73 2.61 10.45
N GLN A 22 -18.34 3.10 11.51
CA GLN A 22 -18.56 4.52 11.70
C GLN A 22 -17.22 5.26 11.56
N VAL A 23 -17.29 6.40 10.91
CA VAL A 23 -16.16 7.28 10.66
C VAL A 23 -15.61 7.79 11.99
N ARG A 24 -14.28 7.82 12.15
CA ARG A 24 -13.67 8.26 13.40
C ARG A 24 -13.64 9.78 13.49
N THR A 25 -14.24 10.29 14.56
CA THR A 25 -14.49 11.70 14.84
C THR A 25 -13.72 12.16 16.07
N THR A 26 -13.75 13.46 16.39
CA THR A 26 -13.12 13.99 17.61
C THR A 26 -13.77 13.54 18.92
N ILE A 27 -14.93 12.87 18.84
CA ILE A 27 -15.62 12.23 19.96
C ILE A 27 -14.96 10.88 20.31
N ASP A 28 -14.31 10.22 19.34
CA ASP A 28 -13.68 8.92 19.51
C ASP A 28 -12.35 9.02 20.27
N PRO A 29 -12.09 8.16 21.28
CA PRO A 29 -10.83 8.17 22.00
C PRO A 29 -9.65 7.78 21.08
N PRO A 30 -8.44 8.38 21.24
CA PRO A 30 -7.26 8.03 20.46
C PRO A 30 -6.94 6.52 20.45
N MET A 31 -6.84 5.96 19.25
CA MET A 31 -6.65 4.53 19.00
C MET A 31 -5.24 4.04 19.42
N ALA A 32 -5.10 2.77 19.79
CA ALA A 32 -3.80 2.17 20.10
C ALA A 32 -2.95 1.97 18.81
N PRO A 33 -1.61 2.10 18.87
CA PRO A 33 -0.74 1.91 17.70
C PRO A 33 -0.90 0.54 17.02
N GLU A 34 -1.10 -0.51 17.80
CA GLU A 34 -1.29 -1.90 17.35
C GLU A 34 -2.60 -2.08 16.59
N GLU A 35 -3.67 -1.44 17.07
CA GLU A 35 -5.00 -1.44 16.47
C GLU A 35 -5.01 -0.62 15.17
N ALA A 36 -4.34 0.54 15.19
CA ALA A 36 -4.11 1.37 14.01
C ALA A 36 -3.31 0.61 12.93
N MET A 37 -2.23 -0.09 13.32
CA MET A 37 -1.42 -0.92 12.42
C MET A 37 -2.20 -2.12 11.88
N LYS A 38 -3.06 -2.73 12.71
CA LYS A 38 -4.00 -3.77 12.29
C LYS A 38 -4.90 -3.23 11.19
N LEU A 39 -5.55 -2.08 11.38
CA LEU A 39 -6.44 -1.48 10.37
C LEU A 39 -5.74 -1.20 9.03
N LEU A 40 -4.47 -0.81 9.01
CA LEU A 40 -3.71 -0.65 7.76
C LEU A 40 -3.44 -1.99 7.06
N LYS A 41 -3.01 -3.01 7.81
CA LYS A 41 -2.73 -4.35 7.25
C LYS A 41 -4.00 -5.00 6.69
N GLU A 42 -5.08 -4.89 7.46
CA GLU A 42 -6.46 -5.22 7.09
C GLU A 42 -6.83 -4.46 5.80
N GLY A 43 -6.65 -3.15 5.79
CA GLY A 43 -6.81 -2.26 4.64
C GLY A 43 -6.08 -2.68 3.37
N ASN A 44 -4.77 -2.91 3.42
CA ASN A 44 -4.01 -3.21 2.21
C ASN A 44 -4.27 -4.58 1.61
N ARG A 45 -4.58 -5.53 2.46
CA ARG A 45 -5.05 -6.84 2.03
C ARG A 45 -6.46 -6.76 1.41
N ARG A 46 -7.21 -5.66 1.59
CA ARG A 46 -8.53 -5.38 0.95
C ARG A 46 -8.33 -4.79 -0.45
N PHE A 47 -7.35 -3.89 -0.59
CA PHE A 47 -6.88 -3.32 -1.85
C PHE A 47 -6.29 -4.34 -2.83
N VAL A 48 -5.27 -5.10 -2.40
CA VAL A 48 -4.54 -6.10 -3.20
C VAL A 48 -5.52 -7.04 -3.92
N ASN A 49 -6.54 -7.47 -3.19
CA ASN A 49 -7.49 -8.48 -3.65
C ASN A 49 -8.70 -7.87 -4.38
N GLY A 50 -8.60 -6.60 -4.80
CA GLY A 50 -9.61 -5.94 -5.63
C GLY A 50 -10.95 -5.80 -4.93
N CYS A 51 -10.97 -5.67 -3.60
CA CYS A 51 -12.19 -5.52 -2.81
C CYS A 51 -12.25 -4.21 -2.00
N PRO A 52 -11.86 -3.05 -2.54
CA PRO A 52 -11.96 -1.81 -1.80
C PRO A 52 -13.42 -1.49 -1.44
N TRP A 53 -13.57 -0.82 -0.31
CA TRP A 53 -14.78 -0.70 0.47
C TRP A 53 -14.93 0.71 1.05
N GLY A 54 -13.82 1.42 1.31
CA GLY A 54 -13.82 2.86 1.62
C GLY A 54 -14.40 3.71 0.48
N SER A 55 -14.34 3.19 -0.75
CA SER A 55 -15.02 3.72 -1.94
C SER A 55 -16.55 3.80 -1.82
N LYS A 56 -17.17 3.12 -0.84
CA LYS A 56 -18.63 3.10 -0.61
C LYS A 56 -19.07 4.07 0.50
N THR A 57 -18.39 5.20 0.67
CA THR A 57 -18.70 6.17 1.73
C THR A 57 -20.09 6.81 1.51
N LYS A 58 -21.01 6.59 2.46
CA LYS A 58 -22.36 7.20 2.48
C LYS A 58 -22.29 8.71 2.76
N SER A 59 -23.26 9.46 2.23
CA SER A 59 -23.40 10.92 2.45
C SER A 59 -23.47 11.30 3.94
N ALA A 60 -24.21 10.52 4.74
CA ALA A 60 -24.30 10.72 6.19
C ALA A 60 -22.93 10.64 6.90
N ALA A 61 -22.05 9.74 6.48
CA ALA A 61 -20.71 9.61 7.03
C ALA A 61 -19.81 10.81 6.69
N ARG A 62 -19.95 11.37 5.47
CA ARG A 62 -19.28 12.64 5.11
C ARG A 62 -19.79 13.81 5.96
N GLN A 63 -21.10 13.87 6.23
CA GLN A 63 -21.68 14.91 7.07
C GLN A 63 -21.22 14.81 8.52
N GLN A 64 -21.17 13.61 9.11
CA GLN A 64 -20.65 13.39 10.46
C GLN A 64 -19.19 13.88 10.60
N LEU A 65 -18.33 13.58 9.63
CA LEU A 65 -16.94 14.08 9.57
C LEU A 65 -16.78 15.60 9.38
N VAL A 66 -17.84 16.29 8.99
CA VAL A 66 -17.90 17.76 8.90
C VAL A 66 -18.34 18.37 10.23
N GLU A 67 -19.25 17.71 10.94
CA GLU A 67 -19.89 18.20 12.17
C GLU A 67 -19.07 17.83 13.43
N ASP A 68 -18.61 16.58 13.54
CA ASP A 68 -17.85 16.05 14.69
C ASP A 68 -16.31 15.99 14.44
N GLY A 69 -15.85 16.47 13.29
CA GLY A 69 -14.44 16.48 12.90
C GLY A 69 -13.86 15.10 12.56
N GLN A 70 -12.53 15.00 12.54
CA GLN A 70 -11.78 13.78 12.18
C GLN A 70 -10.90 13.29 13.33
N ALA A 71 -10.75 11.98 13.48
CA ALA A 71 -9.72 11.37 14.32
C ALA A 71 -8.99 10.24 13.55
N PRO A 72 -7.94 10.56 12.77
CA PRO A 72 -7.09 9.55 12.18
C PRO A 72 -6.42 8.67 13.24
N HIS A 73 -6.29 7.38 12.95
CA HIS A 73 -5.54 6.43 13.77
C HIS A 73 -4.05 6.40 13.40
N THR A 74 -3.70 6.81 12.18
CA THR A 74 -2.31 6.80 11.69
C THR A 74 -1.98 7.99 10.81
N ALA A 75 -0.78 8.54 10.97
CA ALA A 75 -0.13 9.36 9.94
C ALA A 75 0.75 8.49 9.03
N ILE A 76 0.64 8.62 7.71
CA ILE A 76 1.45 7.84 6.76
C ILE A 76 2.28 8.78 5.89
N ILE A 77 3.61 8.59 5.85
CA ILE A 77 4.48 9.17 4.83
C ILE A 77 4.61 8.15 3.69
N GLY A 78 3.93 8.36 2.58
CA GLY A 78 4.06 7.56 1.37
C GLY A 78 4.80 8.28 0.25
N CYS A 79 5.05 7.58 -0.85
CA CYS A 79 5.53 8.22 -2.07
C CYS A 79 4.39 8.87 -2.87
N ALA A 80 4.70 9.91 -3.65
CA ALA A 80 3.75 10.59 -4.53
C ALA A 80 3.37 9.84 -5.82
N ASP A 81 4.03 8.70 -6.09
CA ASP A 81 3.84 7.86 -7.28
C ASP A 81 2.36 7.49 -7.53
N SER A 82 1.88 7.66 -8.77
CA SER A 82 0.48 7.47 -9.15
C SER A 82 0.01 6.01 -9.10
N ARG A 83 0.95 5.07 -8.98
CA ARG A 83 0.68 3.64 -8.79
C ARG A 83 0.51 3.30 -7.31
N ALA A 84 0.77 4.26 -6.41
CA ALA A 84 0.77 4.09 -4.95
C ALA A 84 -0.25 4.96 -4.16
N PRO A 85 -1.56 4.96 -4.49
CA PRO A 85 -2.58 5.81 -3.86
C PRO A 85 -2.92 5.38 -2.42
N LEU A 86 -2.47 6.09 -1.36
CA LEU A 86 -2.47 5.54 0.01
C LEU A 86 -3.85 5.13 0.58
N GLU A 87 -4.90 5.93 0.48
CA GLU A 87 -6.24 5.52 0.97
C GLU A 87 -6.84 4.37 0.18
N THR A 88 -6.48 4.23 -1.10
CA THR A 88 -6.90 3.06 -1.88
C THR A 88 -6.04 1.86 -1.49
N ILE A 89 -4.72 2.04 -1.38
CA ILE A 89 -3.73 1.05 -0.91
C ILE A 89 -4.12 0.47 0.42
N PHE A 90 -4.59 1.27 1.38
CA PHE A 90 -4.99 0.82 2.71
C PHE A 90 -6.51 0.75 2.87
N ASP A 91 -7.25 0.86 1.77
CA ASP A 91 -8.72 0.87 1.68
C ASP A 91 -9.42 1.48 2.91
N THR A 92 -9.05 2.72 3.22
CA THR A 92 -9.44 3.41 4.44
C THR A 92 -10.73 4.20 4.26
N MET A 93 -11.53 4.30 5.32
CA MET A 93 -12.63 5.26 5.34
C MET A 93 -12.08 6.69 5.40
N PRO A 94 -12.79 7.68 4.84
CA PRO A 94 -12.58 9.07 5.20
C PRO A 94 -12.58 9.22 6.74
N GLY A 95 -11.60 9.94 7.28
CA GLY A 95 -11.38 10.05 8.74
C GLY A 95 -10.25 9.17 9.31
N ASP A 96 -9.82 8.11 8.61
CA ASP A 96 -8.93 7.08 9.20
C ASP A 96 -7.44 7.41 9.20
N ILE A 97 -6.90 7.92 8.09
CA ILE A 97 -5.45 8.11 7.92
C ILE A 97 -5.09 9.50 7.43
N PHE A 98 -4.06 10.07 8.03
CA PHE A 98 -3.53 11.38 7.70
C PHE A 98 -2.33 11.22 6.76
N VAL A 99 -2.50 11.60 5.50
CA VAL A 99 -1.62 11.16 4.42
C VAL A 99 -0.65 12.25 3.99
N LEU A 100 0.64 11.98 4.17
CA LEU A 100 1.76 12.80 3.72
C LEU A 100 2.41 12.11 2.52
N ARG A 101 2.60 12.82 1.40
CA ARG A 101 3.20 12.24 0.18
C ARG A 101 4.13 13.21 -0.52
N ASN A 102 5.34 12.74 -0.79
CA ASN A 102 6.37 13.38 -1.63
C ASN A 102 7.10 12.30 -2.46
N ALA A 103 7.81 12.70 -3.52
CA ALA A 103 8.59 11.78 -4.32
C ALA A 103 9.76 11.22 -3.50
N GLY A 104 9.87 9.90 -3.43
CA GLY A 104 10.84 9.23 -2.58
C GLY A 104 10.48 9.19 -1.08
N ASN A 105 9.24 9.50 -0.67
CA ASN A 105 8.74 9.28 0.70
C ASN A 105 9.65 9.83 1.83
N THR A 106 10.35 10.95 1.60
CA THR A 106 11.47 11.45 2.42
C THR A 106 11.05 12.39 3.56
N CYS A 107 11.92 12.53 4.56
CA CYS A 107 11.98 13.71 5.43
C CYS A 107 13.43 14.24 5.44
N THR A 108 13.66 15.38 4.80
CA THR A 108 15.01 15.94 4.56
C THR A 108 15.34 17.14 5.46
N HIS A 109 14.34 17.79 6.06
CA HIS A 109 14.52 18.97 6.92
C HIS A 109 13.73 18.81 8.22
N ALA A 110 14.37 19.07 9.36
CA ALA A 110 13.78 18.92 10.69
C ALA A 110 12.57 19.85 10.91
N GLU A 111 12.66 21.08 10.42
CA GLU A 111 11.61 22.11 10.50
C GLU A 111 10.64 22.08 9.29
N GLY A 112 10.79 21.11 8.39
CA GLY A 112 10.02 21.04 7.15
C GLY A 112 8.56 20.66 7.34
N SER A 113 7.70 21.07 6.39
CA SER A 113 6.24 20.87 6.44
C SER A 113 5.81 19.41 6.62
N MET A 114 6.59 18.42 6.19
CA MET A 114 6.34 16.99 6.45
C MET A 114 6.43 16.64 7.95
N VAL A 115 7.48 17.09 8.64
CA VAL A 115 7.69 16.85 10.08
C VAL A 115 6.66 17.63 10.90
N GLY A 116 6.40 18.89 10.54
CA GLY A 116 5.34 19.67 11.17
C GLY A 116 3.93 19.08 10.99
N SER A 117 3.69 18.42 9.85
CA SER A 117 2.42 17.71 9.60
C SER A 117 2.28 16.43 10.43
N LEU A 118 3.38 15.70 10.67
CA LEU A 118 3.38 14.59 11.63
C LEU A 118 3.09 15.09 13.03
N GLU A 119 3.79 16.13 13.49
CA GLU A 119 3.58 16.72 14.81
C GLU A 119 2.15 17.27 14.99
N PHE A 120 1.54 17.85 13.94
CA PHE A 120 0.10 18.19 13.94
C PHE A 120 -0.76 16.95 14.19
N CYS A 121 -0.58 15.90 13.40
CA CYS A 121 -1.41 14.70 13.46
C CYS A 121 -1.30 13.98 14.81
N THR A 122 -0.08 13.80 15.32
CA THR A 122 0.15 13.12 16.60
C THR A 122 -0.27 13.95 17.81
N ARG A 123 -0.03 15.28 17.81
CA ARG A 123 -0.29 16.15 18.98
C ARG A 123 -1.67 16.80 19.00
N LYS A 124 -2.30 17.03 17.84
CA LYS A 124 -3.60 17.72 17.72
C LYS A 124 -4.73 16.81 17.27
N LEU A 125 -4.46 15.82 16.40
CA LEU A 125 -5.47 14.83 15.97
C LEU A 125 -5.39 13.50 16.73
N GLY A 126 -4.35 13.30 17.56
CA GLY A 126 -4.22 12.14 18.45
C GLY A 126 -3.85 10.82 17.77
N SER A 127 -3.36 10.82 16.53
CA SER A 127 -2.83 9.60 15.90
C SER A 127 -1.65 9.04 16.69
N ARG A 128 -1.72 7.76 17.09
CA ARG A 128 -0.65 7.07 17.84
C ARG A 128 0.27 6.19 16.99
N LEU A 129 0.06 6.15 15.68
CA LEU A 129 0.93 5.45 14.74
C LEU A 129 1.46 6.40 13.67
N ILE A 130 2.71 6.20 13.28
CA ILE A 130 3.35 6.73 12.08
C ILE A 130 3.81 5.55 11.23
N LEU A 131 3.47 5.53 9.94
CA LEU A 131 4.00 4.58 8.95
C LEU A 131 4.80 5.31 7.87
N VAL A 132 6.06 4.93 7.66
CA VAL A 132 6.87 5.39 6.51
C VAL A 132 6.82 4.30 5.44
N LEU A 133 6.30 4.63 4.25
CA LEU A 133 6.01 3.69 3.17
C LEU A 133 6.75 4.08 1.89
N GLY A 134 7.84 3.36 1.61
CA GLY A 134 8.48 3.36 0.29
C GLY A 134 7.73 2.49 -0.70
N HIS A 135 8.26 2.35 -1.92
CA HIS A 135 7.71 1.40 -2.90
C HIS A 135 8.74 0.94 -3.93
N THR A 136 8.54 -0.26 -4.49
CA THR A 136 9.41 -0.79 -5.56
C THR A 136 9.34 0.09 -6.82
N LYS A 137 10.42 0.10 -7.63
CA LYS A 137 10.52 0.91 -8.86
C LYS A 137 10.16 2.40 -8.64
N CYS A 138 10.61 2.96 -7.51
CA CYS A 138 10.42 4.36 -7.16
C CYS A 138 11.29 5.27 -8.03
N GLY A 139 10.66 6.01 -8.94
CA GLY A 139 11.36 6.84 -9.93
C GLY A 139 12.31 7.89 -9.32
N ALA A 140 12.01 8.40 -8.12
CA ALA A 140 12.90 9.31 -7.41
C ALA A 140 14.17 8.60 -6.88
N ILE A 141 14.03 7.38 -6.35
CA ILE A 141 15.18 6.58 -5.86
C ILE A 141 16.03 6.07 -7.03
N TYR A 142 15.40 5.59 -8.10
CA TYR A 142 16.09 5.17 -9.32
C TYR A 142 16.78 6.35 -10.01
N GLY A 143 16.14 7.53 -10.03
CA GLY A 143 16.76 8.78 -10.47
C GLY A 143 17.98 9.15 -9.64
N ALA A 144 17.85 9.17 -8.31
CA ALA A 144 18.93 9.54 -7.40
C ALA A 144 20.11 8.55 -7.46
N THR A 145 19.82 7.26 -7.58
CA THR A 145 20.84 6.22 -7.78
C THR A 145 21.58 6.41 -9.08
N LYS A 146 20.87 6.66 -10.19
CA LYS A 146 21.52 6.98 -11.46
C LYS A 146 22.38 8.24 -11.36
N THR A 147 21.86 9.33 -10.79
CA THR A 147 22.63 10.57 -10.57
C THR A 147 23.86 10.34 -9.71
N TYR A 148 23.78 9.52 -8.67
CA TYR A 148 24.91 9.16 -7.81
C TYR A 148 25.99 8.37 -8.58
N LEU A 149 25.60 7.34 -9.35
CA LEU A 149 26.53 6.51 -10.11
C LEU A 149 27.13 7.24 -11.33
N ASP A 150 26.39 8.15 -11.96
CA ASP A 150 26.86 9.01 -13.06
C ASP A 150 27.76 10.17 -12.55
N SER A 151 27.88 10.38 -11.24
CA SER A 151 28.59 11.53 -10.64
C SER A 151 30.12 11.34 -10.55
N GLN A 152 30.84 12.00 -11.45
CA GLN A 152 32.29 12.24 -11.32
C GLN A 152 32.61 13.07 -10.06
N PRO A 153 33.57 12.65 -9.20
CA PRO A 153 33.90 13.37 -7.97
C PRO A 153 34.30 14.84 -8.21
N GLY A 154 33.68 15.76 -7.46
CA GLY A 154 34.03 17.18 -7.43
C GLY A 154 33.19 18.11 -8.31
N LYS A 155 32.24 17.60 -9.10
CA LYS A 155 31.40 18.44 -9.97
C LYS A 155 30.12 18.90 -9.25
N LYS A 156 30.12 20.11 -8.68
CA LYS A 156 28.88 20.77 -8.26
C LYS A 156 28.01 21.10 -9.48
N VAL A 157 26.91 20.37 -9.66
CA VAL A 157 25.75 20.79 -10.45
C VAL A 157 24.88 21.68 -9.55
N ALA A 158 24.06 22.57 -10.12
CA ALA A 158 23.28 23.54 -9.34
C ALA A 158 22.07 24.10 -10.09
N GLY A 159 20.94 24.20 -9.40
CA GLY A 159 19.89 25.17 -9.74
C GLY A 159 18.47 24.93 -9.18
N CYS A 160 18.05 23.68 -8.91
CA CYS A 160 16.62 23.39 -8.71
C CYS A 160 16.27 22.46 -7.53
N ALA A 161 14.99 22.42 -7.16
CA ALA A 161 14.47 21.65 -6.03
C ALA A 161 14.57 20.13 -6.26
N LEU A 162 14.46 19.69 -7.52
CA LEU A 162 14.71 18.31 -7.92
C LEU A 162 16.17 17.89 -7.66
N GLU A 163 17.16 18.73 -7.96
CA GLU A 163 18.56 18.42 -7.69
C GLU A 163 18.83 18.27 -6.19
N GLY A 164 18.25 19.13 -5.35
CA GLY A 164 18.31 18.98 -3.89
C GLY A 164 17.72 17.65 -3.41
N LEU A 165 16.50 17.31 -3.87
CA LEU A 165 15.84 16.05 -3.53
C LEU A 165 16.64 14.81 -3.99
N LEU A 166 17.23 14.86 -5.19
CA LEU A 166 18.07 13.76 -5.71
C LEU A 166 19.43 13.70 -5.00
N GLN A 167 19.99 14.82 -4.53
CA GLN A 167 21.22 14.86 -3.74
C GLN A 167 21.01 14.26 -2.34
N ASP A 168 19.91 14.62 -1.66
CA ASP A 168 19.55 14.05 -0.35
C ASP A 168 19.38 12.52 -0.46
N LEU A 169 18.64 12.06 -1.47
CA LEU A 169 18.48 10.64 -1.81
C LEU A 169 19.79 9.99 -2.32
N GLY A 170 20.75 10.78 -2.79
CA GLY A 170 22.08 10.30 -3.19
C GLY A 170 22.86 9.70 -2.02
N SER A 171 22.62 10.18 -0.79
CA SER A 171 23.20 9.57 0.43
C SER A 171 22.69 8.14 0.67
N VAL A 172 21.40 7.90 0.39
CA VAL A 172 20.78 6.57 0.45
C VAL A 172 21.31 5.68 -0.68
N ALA A 173 21.44 6.21 -1.90
CA ALA A 173 22.02 5.46 -3.01
C ALA A 173 23.48 5.05 -2.74
N GLN A 174 24.25 5.93 -2.08
CA GLN A 174 25.59 5.63 -1.60
C GLN A 174 25.58 4.53 -0.52
N GLU A 175 24.72 4.64 0.49
CA GLU A 175 24.55 3.63 1.55
C GLU A 175 24.18 2.26 0.95
N ALA A 176 23.22 2.22 0.02
CA ALA A 176 22.83 1.02 -0.70
C ALA A 176 23.93 0.43 -1.61
N ALA A 177 24.71 1.28 -2.31
CA ALA A 177 25.85 0.84 -3.12
C ALA A 177 26.99 0.29 -2.25
N GLN A 178 27.16 0.80 -1.02
CA GLN A 178 28.13 0.30 -0.06
C GLN A 178 27.69 -1.02 0.58
N GLU A 179 26.38 -1.20 0.84
CA GLU A 179 25.83 -2.47 1.34
C GLU A 179 25.83 -3.60 0.29
N LEU A 180 25.63 -3.28 -0.99
CA LEU A 180 25.69 -4.26 -2.09
C LEU A 180 27.12 -4.52 -2.62
N GLY A 181 28.00 -3.53 -2.52
CA GLY A 181 29.40 -3.62 -2.93
C GLY A 181 29.68 -3.36 -4.41
N PRO A 182 30.98 -3.34 -4.80
CA PRO A 182 31.40 -2.99 -6.15
C PRO A 182 31.01 -4.08 -7.15
N GLY A 183 30.29 -3.68 -8.21
CA GLY A 183 29.81 -4.57 -9.28
C GLY A 183 28.30 -4.72 -9.33
N ALA A 184 27.56 -4.27 -8.31
CA ALA A 184 26.10 -4.15 -8.37
C ALA A 184 25.67 -3.18 -9.49
N SER A 185 24.61 -3.54 -10.22
CA SER A 185 24.03 -2.68 -11.25
C SER A 185 23.23 -1.51 -10.67
N SER A 186 23.02 -0.46 -11.48
CA SER A 186 22.22 0.71 -11.07
C SER A 186 20.82 0.33 -10.58
N ASP A 187 20.17 -0.65 -11.23
CA ASP A 187 18.84 -1.11 -10.87
C ASP A 187 18.82 -1.91 -9.55
N GLU A 188 19.89 -2.65 -9.22
CA GLU A 188 20.01 -3.35 -7.94
C GLU A 188 20.28 -2.36 -6.79
N VAL A 189 21.18 -1.39 -7.00
CA VAL A 189 21.43 -0.29 -6.06
C VAL A 189 20.14 0.50 -5.82
N ALA A 190 19.36 0.78 -6.87
CA ALA A 190 18.12 1.52 -6.76
C ALA A 190 17.00 0.72 -6.08
N ALA A 191 16.88 -0.58 -6.37
CA ALA A 191 15.93 -1.47 -5.70
C ALA A 191 16.21 -1.55 -4.19
N HIS A 192 17.48 -1.65 -3.80
CA HIS A 192 17.89 -1.72 -2.40
C HIS A 192 17.78 -0.37 -1.69
N ALA A 193 18.13 0.73 -2.37
CA ALA A 193 17.98 2.09 -1.86
C ALA A 193 16.53 2.45 -1.48
N VAL A 194 15.51 1.82 -2.07
CA VAL A 194 14.12 1.96 -1.61
C VAL A 194 13.98 1.55 -0.13
N LYS A 195 14.61 0.45 0.27
CA LYS A 195 14.53 -0.10 1.63
C LYS A 195 15.38 0.70 2.61
N VAL A 196 16.60 1.05 2.19
CA VAL A 196 17.49 1.94 2.97
C VAL A 196 16.80 3.28 3.24
N ASN A 197 16.16 3.90 2.24
CA ASN A 197 15.46 5.19 2.37
C ASN A 197 14.33 5.19 3.41
N VAL A 198 13.56 4.09 3.51
CA VAL A 198 12.48 3.99 4.50
C VAL A 198 13.05 4.03 5.92
N PHE A 199 14.09 3.25 6.19
CA PHE A 199 14.77 3.28 7.49
C PHE A 199 15.53 4.59 7.71
N HIS A 200 16.15 5.17 6.68
CA HIS A 200 16.81 6.47 6.73
C HIS A 200 15.82 7.58 7.14
N THR A 201 14.62 7.60 6.55
CA THR A 201 13.54 8.54 6.90
C THR A 201 13.02 8.32 8.33
N MET A 202 12.86 7.06 8.78
CA MET A 202 12.51 6.78 10.18
C MET A 202 13.60 7.23 11.16
N ASN A 203 14.87 7.00 10.82
CA ASN A 203 16.02 7.42 11.61
C ASN A 203 16.14 8.95 11.67
N PHE A 204 15.87 9.64 10.56
CA PHE A 204 15.80 11.11 10.51
C PHE A 204 14.76 11.65 11.50
N LEU A 205 13.55 11.09 11.50
CA LEU A 205 12.47 11.52 12.41
C LEU A 205 12.85 11.33 13.88
N LEU A 206 13.42 10.17 14.25
CA LEU A 206 13.88 9.90 15.62
C LEU A 206 15.09 10.76 16.03
N ARG A 207 15.98 11.12 15.10
CA ARG A 207 17.13 12.00 15.36
C ARG A 207 16.72 13.47 15.53
N PHE A 208 15.87 13.98 14.64
CA PHE A 208 15.70 15.43 14.47
C PHE A 208 14.35 16.02 14.91
N SER A 209 13.30 15.23 15.12
CA SER A 209 12.13 15.70 15.90
C SER A 209 12.20 15.17 17.32
N GLU A 210 12.57 16.04 18.25
CA GLU A 210 12.45 15.78 19.69
C GLU A 210 11.00 15.46 20.07
N GLY A 211 10.04 16.14 19.44
CA GLY A 211 8.61 15.89 19.66
C GLY A 211 8.19 14.47 19.35
N ILE A 212 8.54 13.95 18.17
CA ILE A 212 8.25 12.56 17.80
C ILE A 212 9.09 11.59 18.64
N ARG A 213 10.38 11.87 18.86
CA ARG A 213 11.27 11.00 19.66
C ARG A 213 10.72 10.76 21.07
N GLU A 214 10.36 11.81 21.81
CA GLU A 214 9.87 11.64 23.19
C GLU A 214 8.49 10.98 23.24
N MET A 215 7.63 11.21 22.25
CA MET A 215 6.36 10.46 22.14
C MET A 215 6.57 8.97 21.79
N VAL A 216 7.63 8.61 21.06
CA VAL A 216 8.00 7.21 20.83
C VAL A 216 8.65 6.58 22.07
N LYS A 217 9.52 7.34 22.76
CA LYS A 217 10.21 6.91 23.99
C LYS A 217 9.25 6.63 25.15
N THR A 218 8.19 7.42 25.26
CA THR A 218 7.11 7.25 26.25
C THR A 218 6.03 6.24 25.80
N GLY A 219 6.12 5.70 24.58
CA GLY A 219 5.11 4.79 24.02
C GLY A 219 3.78 5.44 23.63
N GLN A 220 3.68 6.77 23.68
CA GLN A 220 2.50 7.53 23.25
C GLN A 220 2.25 7.41 21.73
N VAL A 221 3.31 7.24 20.95
CA VAL A 221 3.30 7.05 19.49
C VAL A 221 4.23 5.88 19.13
N GLN A 222 3.95 5.14 18.06
CA GLN A 222 4.94 4.28 17.41
C GLN A 222 5.27 4.77 16.00
N ILE A 223 6.51 4.56 15.58
CA ILE A 223 6.93 4.67 14.18
C ILE A 223 7.23 3.29 13.61
N GLN A 224 6.77 3.03 12.39
CA GLN A 224 6.90 1.76 11.68
C GLN A 224 7.24 2.05 10.21
N GLY A 225 7.93 1.13 9.53
CA GLY A 225 8.30 1.24 8.12
C GLY A 225 7.52 0.25 7.23
N GLY A 226 7.59 0.45 5.92
CA GLY A 226 7.04 -0.45 4.91
C GLY A 226 7.53 -0.14 3.49
N ILE A 227 7.34 -1.10 2.58
CA ILE A 227 7.54 -0.98 1.14
C ILE A 227 6.27 -1.50 0.45
N TYR A 228 5.61 -0.64 -0.31
CA TYR A 228 4.52 -1.02 -1.21
C TYR A 228 5.09 -1.61 -2.51
N HIS A 229 4.73 -2.84 -2.84
CA HIS A 229 5.18 -3.50 -4.05
C HIS A 229 4.20 -3.18 -5.18
N LEU A 230 4.62 -2.35 -6.14
CA LEU A 230 3.73 -1.81 -7.20
C LEU A 230 3.05 -2.92 -8.03
N GLU A 231 3.79 -4.01 -8.24
CA GLU A 231 3.44 -5.14 -9.10
C GLU A 231 2.26 -5.95 -8.52
N THR A 232 2.29 -6.15 -7.20
CA THR A 232 1.29 -6.93 -6.46
C THR A 232 0.19 -6.05 -5.86
N GLY A 233 0.52 -4.79 -5.55
CA GLY A 233 -0.27 -3.89 -4.70
C GLY A 233 -0.04 -4.10 -3.19
N SER A 234 0.92 -4.93 -2.77
CA SER A 234 1.05 -5.36 -1.37
C SER A 234 2.09 -4.56 -0.58
N VAL A 235 1.78 -4.18 0.65
CA VAL A 235 2.73 -3.56 1.58
C VAL A 235 3.47 -4.62 2.39
N GLU A 236 4.77 -4.75 2.13
CA GLU A 236 5.75 -5.30 3.07
C GLU A 236 5.84 -4.31 4.24
N PHE A 237 5.53 -4.72 5.47
CA PHE A 237 5.73 -3.86 6.64
C PHE A 237 7.09 -4.18 7.27
N LEU A 238 8.03 -3.23 7.20
CA LEU A 238 9.42 -3.40 7.67
C LEU A 238 9.56 -3.46 9.19
N GLY A 239 8.56 -2.99 9.95
CA GLY A 239 8.61 -2.90 11.41
C GLY A 239 9.24 -1.60 11.90
N GLN A 240 9.67 -1.57 13.16
CA GLN A 240 10.45 -0.46 13.73
C GLN A 240 11.84 -0.36 13.06
N SER A 241 12.50 0.79 13.15
CA SER A 241 13.85 0.91 12.58
C SER A 241 14.84 -0.01 13.33
N PRO A 242 15.78 -0.69 12.66
CA PRO A 242 16.85 -1.44 13.32
C PRO A 242 17.66 -0.60 14.32
N LEU A 243 17.80 0.72 14.08
CA LEU A 243 18.46 1.65 14.99
C LEU A 243 17.51 2.27 16.04
N GLN A 244 16.21 1.96 16.03
CA GLN A 244 15.23 2.68 16.85
C GLN A 244 15.55 2.64 18.34
N LYS A 245 15.96 1.49 18.88
CA LYS A 245 16.34 1.42 20.31
C LYS A 245 17.54 2.31 20.62
N GLU A 246 18.59 2.25 19.80
CA GLU A 246 19.76 3.11 19.91
C GLU A 246 19.36 4.60 19.85
N LEU A 247 18.50 5.01 18.91
CA LEU A 247 18.06 6.39 18.76
C LEU A 247 17.07 6.89 19.85
N LEU A 248 16.61 6.01 20.75
CA LEU A 248 15.74 6.35 21.90
C LEU A 248 16.51 6.32 23.23
N ASP A 249 17.39 5.31 23.40
CA ASP A 249 18.22 5.12 24.59
C ASP A 249 19.47 6.03 24.57
N SER A 250 20.00 6.36 23.38
CA SER A 250 21.24 7.12 23.28
C SER A 250 21.07 8.60 23.62
N SER A 251 21.88 9.03 24.58
CA SER A 251 22.66 10.25 24.36
C SER A 251 23.86 9.90 23.46
N MET A 252 23.66 9.92 22.13
CA MET A 252 24.66 9.80 21.04
C MET A 252 25.17 8.38 20.62
N ALA A 253 25.29 8.16 19.28
CA ALA A 253 26.15 7.18 18.55
C ALA A 253 25.95 5.62 18.72
N ILE A 254 26.75 4.77 18.02
CA ILE A 254 26.27 3.55 17.24
C ILE A 254 26.76 2.08 17.66
N PRO A 255 27.40 1.14 16.87
CA PRO A 255 27.16 -0.36 16.91
C PRO A 255 28.44 -1.24 17.22
N PRO A 256 28.71 -2.54 16.80
CA PRO A 256 27.96 -3.62 16.07
C PRO A 256 28.19 -5.15 16.47
N SER A 257 27.54 -6.08 15.73
CA SER A 257 28.03 -7.44 15.25
C SER A 257 27.84 -8.82 16.00
N MET A 258 27.91 -9.93 15.21
CA MET A 258 28.08 -11.40 15.49
C MET A 258 26.88 -12.43 15.55
N VAL A 259 27.16 -13.76 15.57
CA VAL A 259 26.26 -14.95 15.23
C VAL A 259 26.46 -16.20 16.17
N THR A 260 26.08 -17.50 15.99
CA THR A 260 26.04 -18.51 14.87
C THR A 260 24.85 -19.56 14.91
N GLU A 261 25.06 -20.88 14.62
CA GLU A 261 24.25 -21.79 13.71
C GLU A 261 23.31 -22.87 14.37
N GLU A 262 23.05 -24.17 14.04
CA GLU A 262 23.71 -25.25 13.22
C GLU A 262 22.75 -26.29 12.50
N GLU A 263 22.19 -27.35 13.13
CA GLU A 263 21.64 -28.67 12.61
C GLU A 263 20.67 -28.75 11.37
N ARG A 264 20.44 -27.69 10.60
CA ARG A 264 19.47 -27.69 9.48
C ARG A 264 20.13 -27.05 8.26
N GLY A 265 20.65 -27.87 7.34
CA GLY A 265 21.61 -27.38 6.33
C GLY A 265 22.89 -26.83 6.98
N LEU A 266 23.70 -26.09 6.22
CA LEU A 266 24.99 -25.56 6.71
C LEU A 266 24.85 -24.41 7.74
N HIS A 267 23.66 -23.85 7.91
CA HIS A 267 23.44 -22.58 8.63
C HIS A 267 22.18 -22.56 9.53
N GLY A 268 21.57 -23.72 9.79
CA GLY A 268 20.41 -23.84 10.68
C GLY A 268 19.03 -23.59 10.06
N VAL A 269 18.87 -23.50 8.74
CA VAL A 269 17.58 -23.69 8.06
C VAL A 269 17.77 -24.00 6.57
N ARG A 270 16.73 -24.48 5.89
CA ARG A 270 16.74 -24.73 4.43
C ARG A 270 16.59 -23.44 3.62
N THR A 271 17.38 -23.34 2.57
CA THR A 271 17.63 -22.11 1.80
C THR A 271 17.74 -22.37 0.30
N GLY A 272 17.68 -21.33 -0.52
CA GLY A 272 17.84 -21.40 -1.98
C GLY A 272 19.15 -22.05 -2.47
N ALA A 273 20.17 -22.14 -1.61
CA ALA A 273 21.42 -22.87 -1.86
C ALA A 273 21.33 -24.38 -1.56
N ASP A 274 20.32 -24.83 -0.82
CA ASP A 274 19.99 -26.24 -0.68
C ASP A 274 19.26 -26.77 -1.94
N GLU A 275 19.50 -28.03 -2.27
CA GLU A 275 18.89 -28.66 -3.44
C GLU A 275 17.35 -28.63 -3.36
N ARG A 276 16.70 -28.54 -4.54
CA ARG A 276 15.23 -28.57 -4.62
C ARG A 276 14.74 -29.98 -4.39
N VAL A 277 13.79 -30.10 -3.47
CA VAL A 277 13.31 -31.39 -2.96
C VAL A 277 12.27 -31.97 -3.94
N PRO A 278 12.45 -33.21 -4.42
CA PRO A 278 11.44 -33.93 -5.18
C PRO A 278 10.10 -34.05 -4.43
N SER A 279 9.00 -34.18 -5.15
CA SER A 279 7.64 -34.15 -4.58
C SER A 279 7.39 -35.24 -3.54
N ASP A 280 7.92 -36.44 -3.74
CA ASP A 280 7.82 -37.58 -2.83
C ASP A 280 8.63 -37.38 -1.54
N LEU A 281 9.84 -36.84 -1.64
CA LEU A 281 10.66 -36.50 -0.48
C LEU A 281 10.06 -35.31 0.29
N ALA A 282 9.52 -34.31 -0.39
CA ALA A 282 8.79 -33.20 0.21
C ALA A 282 7.52 -33.67 0.95
N LEU A 283 6.80 -34.65 0.38
CA LEU A 283 5.66 -35.32 1.01
C LEU A 283 6.09 -36.14 2.24
N SER A 284 7.25 -36.79 2.18
CA SER A 284 7.85 -37.54 3.29
C SER A 284 8.27 -36.63 4.45
N MET A 285 8.84 -35.45 4.16
CA MET A 285 9.17 -34.42 5.15
C MET A 285 7.92 -33.95 5.89
N LEU A 286 6.85 -33.60 5.17
CA LEU A 286 5.56 -33.22 5.77
C LEU A 286 4.98 -34.33 6.66
N LYS A 287 4.97 -35.59 6.20
CA LYS A 287 4.49 -36.73 7.00
C LYS A 287 5.27 -36.90 8.31
N LYS A 288 6.60 -36.85 8.25
CA LYS A 288 7.47 -36.98 9.44
C LYS A 288 7.32 -35.81 10.41
N GLY A 289 7.22 -34.58 9.88
CA GLY A 289 7.02 -33.39 10.71
C GLY A 289 5.66 -33.38 11.43
N ASN A 290 4.60 -33.81 10.74
CA ASN A 290 3.29 -33.97 11.37
C ASN A 290 3.26 -35.05 12.45
N GLU A 291 3.97 -36.17 12.26
CA GLU A 291 4.10 -37.19 13.31
C GLU A 291 4.73 -36.63 14.59
N ARG A 292 5.81 -35.83 14.46
CA ARG A 292 6.49 -35.18 15.60
C ARG A 292 5.61 -34.16 16.32
N PHE A 293 4.84 -33.37 15.57
CA PHE A 293 3.84 -32.45 16.13
C PHE A 293 2.73 -33.21 16.88
N ALA A 294 2.12 -34.21 16.24
CA ALA A 294 1.02 -35.00 16.82
C ALA A 294 1.45 -35.82 18.05
N ALA A 295 2.71 -36.25 18.11
CA ALA A 295 3.30 -36.92 19.27
C ALA A 295 3.72 -35.97 20.41
N GLY A 296 3.55 -34.64 20.26
CA GLY A 296 3.96 -33.65 21.24
C GLY A 296 5.48 -33.46 21.36
N ALA A 297 6.25 -33.90 20.36
CA ALA A 297 7.71 -33.85 20.32
C ALA A 297 8.26 -33.03 19.13
N PRO A 298 7.86 -31.75 18.97
CA PRO A 298 8.36 -30.89 17.89
C PRO A 298 9.86 -30.59 18.04
N THR A 299 10.58 -30.59 16.91
CA THR A 299 12.01 -30.32 16.77
C THR A 299 12.30 -28.92 16.20
N ALA A 300 11.25 -28.22 15.73
CA ALA A 300 11.29 -26.82 15.32
C ALA A 300 11.42 -25.86 16.53
N GLY A 301 12.52 -25.99 17.28
CA GLY A 301 12.93 -25.01 18.29
C GLY A 301 13.17 -23.62 17.68
N LYS A 302 13.32 -22.62 18.57
CA LYS A 302 13.54 -21.18 18.26
C LYS A 302 14.45 -20.96 17.06
N THR A 303 14.26 -19.85 16.35
CA THR A 303 15.04 -19.47 15.16
C THR A 303 16.20 -18.52 15.53
N PRO A 304 17.40 -19.00 15.92
CA PRO A 304 18.57 -18.16 16.11
C PRO A 304 18.98 -17.43 14.83
N ASP A 305 19.84 -16.44 15.02
CA ASP A 305 20.11 -15.40 14.04
C ASP A 305 20.77 -15.92 12.76
N ALA A 306 21.59 -16.97 12.85
CA ALA A 306 22.17 -17.64 11.70
C ALA A 306 21.13 -18.19 10.72
N MET A 307 20.00 -18.69 11.21
CA MET A 307 18.96 -19.26 10.36
C MET A 307 18.30 -18.16 9.52
N ARG A 308 18.03 -17.02 10.16
CA ARG A 308 17.55 -15.82 9.46
C ARG A 308 18.60 -15.32 8.46
N LYS A 309 19.88 -15.31 8.84
CA LYS A 309 21.00 -14.98 7.97
C LYS A 309 21.16 -15.97 6.82
N ALA A 310 20.86 -17.25 7.00
CA ALA A 310 20.85 -18.26 5.93
C ALA A 310 19.78 -17.94 4.89
N LEU A 311 18.53 -17.73 5.32
CA LEU A 311 17.41 -17.36 4.45
C LEU A 311 17.63 -16.02 3.73
N VAL A 312 18.38 -15.09 4.33
CA VAL A 312 18.78 -13.83 3.69
C VAL A 312 19.92 -14.05 2.68
N LYS A 313 21.00 -14.73 3.09
CA LYS A 313 22.22 -14.97 2.30
C LYS A 313 21.98 -15.86 1.08
N HIS A 314 21.09 -16.83 1.22
CA HIS A 314 20.87 -17.91 0.25
C HIS A 314 19.43 -18.00 -0.26
N ASN A 315 18.53 -17.08 0.13
CA ASN A 315 17.08 -17.13 -0.14
C ASN A 315 16.37 -18.34 0.54
N GLN A 316 15.05 -18.50 0.37
CA GLN A 316 14.28 -19.66 0.83
C GLN A 316 14.24 -20.79 -0.23
N ALA A 317 14.27 -22.06 0.19
CA ALA A 317 13.96 -23.22 -0.68
C ALA A 317 12.84 -24.09 -0.09
N PRO A 318 11.59 -23.59 -0.11
CA PRO A 318 10.46 -24.38 0.33
C PRO A 318 10.36 -25.70 -0.45
N HIS A 319 10.31 -26.83 0.26
CA HIS A 319 10.14 -28.14 -0.37
C HIS A 319 8.72 -28.32 -0.90
N SER A 320 7.73 -27.80 -0.17
CA SER A 320 6.33 -27.84 -0.56
C SER A 320 5.76 -26.43 -0.67
N ALA A 321 5.16 -26.11 -1.82
CA ALA A 321 4.11 -25.13 -1.93
C ALA A 321 2.93 -25.66 -1.13
N ILE A 322 2.30 -24.90 -0.25
CA ILE A 322 1.17 -25.45 0.46
C ILE A 322 0.14 -24.41 0.96
N LEU A 323 -1.17 -24.74 1.01
CA LEU A 323 -2.48 -24.07 0.76
C LEU A 323 -3.62 -24.63 1.73
N GLY A 324 -3.73 -24.18 2.99
CA GLY A 324 -4.46 -24.84 4.13
C GLY A 324 -5.88 -24.38 4.52
N CYS A 325 -6.12 -24.02 5.80
CA CYS A 325 -7.37 -23.34 6.23
C CYS A 325 -7.13 -22.10 7.12
N ALA A 326 -8.07 -21.14 7.05
CA ALA A 326 -8.19 -19.95 7.90
C ALA A 326 -8.19 -20.24 9.39
N ASP A 327 -8.87 -21.34 9.72
CA ASP A 327 -9.18 -21.73 11.08
C ASP A 327 -7.92 -21.69 11.93
N SER A 328 -7.92 -20.86 12.98
CA SER A 328 -6.75 -20.54 13.79
C SER A 328 -6.16 -21.79 14.45
N ARG A 329 -6.98 -22.85 14.63
CA ARG A 329 -6.61 -24.18 15.14
C ARG A 329 -5.69 -24.97 14.20
N VAL A 330 -5.40 -24.47 13.00
CA VAL A 330 -4.56 -25.10 11.97
C VAL A 330 -3.28 -24.27 11.67
N PRO A 331 -2.36 -24.06 12.63
CA PRO A 331 -1.11 -23.32 12.42
C PRO A 331 -0.09 -24.17 11.63
N VAL A 332 -0.16 -24.12 10.29
CA VAL A 332 0.36 -25.26 9.52
C VAL A 332 1.90 -25.46 9.52
N ASP A 333 2.69 -24.43 9.83
CA ASP A 333 4.13 -24.64 10.05
C ASP A 333 4.40 -25.48 11.30
N THR A 334 3.62 -25.24 12.36
CA THR A 334 3.64 -26.03 13.60
C THR A 334 3.06 -27.43 13.37
N VAL A 335 1.95 -27.55 12.63
CA VAL A 335 1.32 -28.85 12.29
C VAL A 335 2.26 -29.77 11.51
N PHE A 336 3.23 -29.23 10.79
CA PHE A 336 4.26 -29.99 10.09
C PHE A 336 5.66 -29.91 10.73
N ASP A 337 5.77 -29.43 11.99
CA ASP A 337 7.02 -29.25 12.74
C ASP A 337 8.17 -28.70 11.87
N ALA A 338 7.86 -27.62 11.13
CA ALA A 338 8.71 -27.07 10.10
C ALA A 338 9.29 -25.71 10.49
N THR A 339 10.47 -25.42 9.97
CA THR A 339 11.20 -24.18 10.22
C THR A 339 11.00 -23.16 9.08
N PRO A 340 11.22 -21.85 9.32
CA PRO A 340 10.88 -20.81 8.33
C PRO A 340 11.55 -21.04 6.98
N GLY A 341 10.78 -21.05 5.89
CA GLY A 341 11.32 -21.26 4.53
C GLY A 341 11.49 -22.73 4.11
N GLU A 342 11.23 -23.72 4.97
CA GLU A 342 11.07 -25.12 4.54
C GLU A 342 9.75 -25.36 3.81
N LEU A 343 8.73 -24.60 4.19
CA LEU A 343 7.42 -24.60 3.57
C LEU A 343 7.25 -23.30 2.80
N PHE A 344 6.47 -23.30 1.71
CA PHE A 344 5.86 -22.07 1.19
C PHE A 344 4.39 -22.08 1.58
N VAL A 345 4.00 -21.00 2.21
CA VAL A 345 3.18 -21.13 3.41
C VAL A 345 1.89 -20.43 3.09
N LEU A 346 0.77 -21.15 2.91
CA LEU A 346 -0.45 -20.55 2.39
C LEU A 346 -1.79 -20.74 3.20
N ARG A 347 -2.37 -19.69 3.86
CA ARG A 347 -3.72 -19.22 4.43
C ARG A 347 -4.79 -18.11 3.52
N ASN A 348 -6.12 -17.87 2.97
CA ASN A 348 -7.63 -18.31 2.58
C ASN A 348 -8.87 -19.03 3.33
N ALA A 349 -10.12 -18.63 3.01
CA ALA A 349 -11.33 -19.24 3.59
C ALA A 349 -11.66 -20.67 3.10
N GLY A 350 -11.64 -21.65 4.01
CA GLY A 350 -12.22 -22.97 3.79
C GLY A 350 -11.54 -23.80 2.70
N ASN A 351 -10.21 -23.81 2.64
CA ASN A 351 -9.41 -24.53 1.65
C ASN A 351 -9.77 -24.31 0.16
N THR A 352 -10.27 -23.11 -0.21
CA THR A 352 -10.83 -22.81 -1.56
C THR A 352 -9.84 -22.24 -2.59
N CYS A 353 -10.17 -22.49 -3.87
CA CYS A 353 -9.68 -21.75 -5.04
C CYS A 353 -10.89 -21.29 -5.86
N THR A 354 -11.13 -19.98 -6.02
CA THR A 354 -12.38 -19.45 -6.60
C THR A 354 -12.19 -18.50 -7.80
N HIS A 355 -10.98 -17.98 -8.03
CA HIS A 355 -10.69 -16.99 -9.08
C HIS A 355 -9.37 -17.33 -9.78
N ALA A 356 -9.39 -17.39 -11.13
CA ALA A 356 -8.24 -17.76 -11.96
C ALA A 356 -7.08 -16.76 -11.82
N GLU A 357 -7.40 -15.47 -11.97
CA GLU A 357 -6.50 -14.34 -11.70
C GLU A 357 -6.46 -13.97 -10.20
N GLY A 358 -7.00 -14.84 -9.34
CA GLY A 358 -6.99 -14.66 -7.90
C GLY A 358 -5.59 -14.88 -7.33
N SER A 359 -5.26 -14.17 -6.26
CA SER A 359 -3.95 -14.29 -5.62
C SER A 359 -3.63 -15.74 -5.23
N ILE A 360 -4.62 -16.57 -4.84
CA ILE A 360 -4.52 -18.04 -4.64
C ILE A 360 -3.78 -18.79 -5.75
N VAL A 361 -3.97 -18.40 -7.01
CA VAL A 361 -3.35 -19.08 -8.14
C VAL A 361 -1.96 -18.49 -8.37
N GLY A 362 -1.87 -17.15 -8.40
CA GLY A 362 -0.66 -16.41 -8.75
C GLY A 362 0.59 -16.74 -7.91
N SER A 363 0.51 -16.87 -6.58
CA SER A 363 1.70 -17.31 -5.80
C SER A 363 1.85 -18.82 -5.58
N LEU A 364 0.93 -19.66 -6.07
CA LEU A 364 1.26 -21.06 -6.31
C LEU A 364 2.17 -21.17 -7.53
N GLU A 365 1.83 -20.47 -8.62
CA GLU A 365 2.67 -20.34 -9.80
C GLU A 365 4.04 -19.72 -9.45
N PHE A 366 4.08 -18.67 -8.62
CA PHE A 366 5.33 -18.15 -8.08
C PHE A 366 6.11 -19.21 -7.28
N CYS A 367 5.44 -19.99 -6.45
CA CYS A 367 6.12 -20.97 -5.62
C CYS A 367 6.71 -22.12 -6.42
N THR A 368 5.93 -22.71 -7.32
CA THR A 368 6.35 -23.87 -8.11
C THR A 368 7.28 -23.46 -9.27
N GLY A 369 7.05 -22.29 -9.88
CA GLY A 369 7.78 -21.77 -11.02
C GLY A 369 8.93 -20.79 -10.73
N LYS A 370 8.99 -20.15 -9.54
CA LYS A 370 10.11 -19.26 -9.14
C LYS A 370 10.89 -19.75 -7.92
N LEU A 371 10.20 -20.24 -6.88
CA LEU A 371 10.90 -20.84 -5.72
C LEU A 371 11.32 -22.30 -5.97
N GLY A 372 10.62 -22.99 -6.87
CA GLY A 372 10.95 -24.34 -7.33
C GLY A 372 10.40 -25.46 -6.42
N SER A 373 9.38 -25.19 -5.61
CA SER A 373 8.72 -26.24 -4.81
C SER A 373 7.98 -27.23 -5.72
N LYS A 374 8.25 -28.54 -5.54
CA LYS A 374 7.75 -29.58 -6.44
C LYS A 374 6.45 -30.26 -5.99
N LEU A 375 5.88 -29.83 -4.85
CA LEU A 375 4.64 -30.37 -4.27
C LEU A 375 3.66 -29.25 -3.85
N ILE A 376 2.37 -29.44 -4.13
CA ILE A 376 1.18 -28.82 -3.50
C ILE A 376 0.37 -29.93 -2.78
N LEU A 377 -0.20 -29.70 -1.58
CA LEU A 377 -0.89 -30.74 -0.76
C LEU A 377 -2.27 -30.29 -0.21
N VAL A 378 -3.22 -29.80 -1.03
CA VAL A 378 -4.39 -28.99 -0.61
C VAL A 378 -5.07 -29.51 0.68
N LEU A 379 -4.94 -28.75 1.79
CA LEU A 379 -5.21 -29.24 3.15
C LEU A 379 -6.49 -28.63 3.74
N GLY A 380 -7.56 -29.41 3.70
CA GLY A 380 -8.73 -29.16 4.54
C GLY A 380 -8.46 -29.53 6.01
N HIS A 381 -9.48 -29.42 6.85
CA HIS A 381 -9.42 -29.91 8.22
C HIS A 381 -10.81 -30.29 8.75
N THR A 382 -10.85 -31.18 9.74
CA THR A 382 -12.08 -31.54 10.45
C THR A 382 -12.73 -30.31 11.11
N GLN A 383 -14.06 -30.28 11.17
CA GLN A 383 -14.83 -29.19 11.79
C GLN A 383 -14.57 -27.80 11.15
N CYS A 384 -14.42 -27.74 9.83
CA CYS A 384 -14.17 -26.48 9.10
C CYS A 384 -15.40 -25.55 9.09
N GLY A 385 -15.30 -24.39 9.74
CA GLY A 385 -16.40 -23.43 9.88
C GLY A 385 -16.94 -22.88 8.55
N ALA A 386 -16.08 -22.70 7.54
CA ALA A 386 -16.51 -22.23 6.21
C ALA A 386 -17.35 -23.29 5.47
N ILE A 387 -16.93 -24.56 5.53
CA ILE A 387 -17.67 -25.68 4.95
C ILE A 387 -18.96 -25.97 5.72
N ALA A 388 -18.94 -25.83 7.05
CA ALA A 388 -20.13 -25.90 7.90
C ALA A 388 -21.16 -24.81 7.55
N GLY A 389 -20.71 -23.57 7.32
CA GLY A 389 -21.56 -22.49 6.82
C GLY A 389 -22.16 -22.81 5.44
N ALA A 390 -21.34 -23.29 4.49
CA ALA A 390 -21.77 -23.51 3.12
C ALA A 390 -22.79 -24.65 2.99
N THR A 391 -22.57 -25.75 3.71
CA THR A 391 -23.49 -26.90 3.77
C THR A 391 -24.81 -26.54 4.44
N ALA A 392 -24.78 -25.75 5.53
CA ALA A 392 -26.00 -25.24 6.15
C ALA A 392 -26.77 -24.27 5.23
N THR A 393 -26.09 -23.37 4.53
CA THR A 393 -26.69 -22.46 3.54
C THR A 393 -27.32 -23.23 2.37
N HIS A 394 -26.67 -24.30 1.90
CA HIS A 394 -27.19 -25.18 0.86
C HIS A 394 -28.46 -25.92 1.32
N GLN A 395 -28.44 -26.55 2.50
CA GLN A 395 -29.61 -27.22 3.09
C GLN A 395 -30.79 -26.27 3.34
N ALA A 396 -30.51 -25.00 3.68
CA ALA A 396 -31.54 -23.98 3.88
C ALA A 396 -32.22 -23.50 2.58
N GLY A 397 -31.75 -23.93 1.40
CA GLY A 397 -32.36 -23.57 0.10
C GLY A 397 -32.28 -22.09 -0.25
N ALA A 398 -31.34 -21.34 0.33
CA ALA A 398 -31.25 -19.88 0.17
C ALA A 398 -30.72 -19.47 -1.21
N THR A 399 -31.62 -19.08 -2.12
CA THR A 399 -31.29 -18.66 -3.50
C THR A 399 -31.26 -17.14 -3.71
N ASN A 400 -31.14 -16.35 -2.65
CA ASN A 400 -31.09 -14.88 -2.75
C ASN A 400 -29.74 -14.41 -3.31
N ALA A 401 -29.73 -13.20 -3.89
CA ALA A 401 -28.48 -12.52 -4.25
C ALA A 401 -27.70 -12.16 -2.96
N PRO A 402 -26.37 -12.37 -2.91
CA PRO A 402 -25.59 -12.18 -1.69
C PRO A 402 -25.50 -10.69 -1.33
N GLY A 403 -26.02 -10.31 -0.15
CA GLY A 403 -25.97 -8.96 0.39
C GLY A 403 -24.64 -8.63 1.06
N CYS A 404 -23.90 -9.66 1.48
CA CYS A 404 -22.52 -9.58 1.95
C CYS A 404 -21.68 -10.65 1.23
N ALA A 405 -20.36 -10.45 1.09
CA ALA A 405 -19.53 -11.50 0.46
C ALA A 405 -19.20 -12.66 1.42
N LEU A 406 -19.84 -12.74 2.60
CA LEU A 406 -19.80 -13.93 3.46
C LEU A 406 -20.78 -14.92 2.86
N GLU A 407 -22.00 -14.48 2.55
CA GLU A 407 -22.89 -15.20 1.64
C GLU A 407 -22.19 -15.46 0.31
N GLY A 408 -21.45 -14.50 -0.25
CA GLY A 408 -20.62 -14.72 -1.45
C GLY A 408 -19.58 -15.84 -1.33
N LEU A 409 -18.90 -15.97 -0.18
CA LEU A 409 -17.98 -17.07 0.13
C LEU A 409 -18.75 -18.40 0.28
N LEU A 410 -19.83 -18.41 1.06
CA LEU A 410 -20.65 -19.61 1.30
C LEU A 410 -21.36 -20.08 0.02
N GLN A 411 -21.67 -19.17 -0.91
CA GLN A 411 -22.28 -19.42 -2.20
C GLN A 411 -21.25 -19.84 -3.27
N GLY A 412 -20.01 -19.32 -3.21
CA GLY A 412 -18.88 -19.90 -3.94
C GLY A 412 -18.60 -21.34 -3.50
N LEU A 413 -18.75 -21.62 -2.20
CA LEU A 413 -18.73 -22.96 -1.61
C LEU A 413 -20.03 -23.77 -1.80
N ALA A 414 -21.12 -23.19 -2.31
CA ALA A 414 -22.39 -23.92 -2.45
C ALA A 414 -22.33 -25.02 -3.51
N VAL A 415 -21.43 -24.90 -4.51
CA VAL A 415 -21.14 -25.99 -5.46
C VAL A 415 -20.51 -27.18 -4.75
N VAL A 416 -19.56 -26.94 -3.84
CA VAL A 416 -18.94 -27.97 -3.01
C VAL A 416 -19.96 -28.63 -2.08
N ALA A 417 -20.82 -27.84 -1.45
CA ALA A 417 -21.89 -28.34 -0.58
C ALA A 417 -22.93 -29.19 -1.34
N LYS A 418 -23.32 -28.73 -2.55
CA LYS A 418 -24.20 -29.46 -3.46
C LYS A 418 -23.59 -30.78 -3.88
N ASP A 419 -22.38 -30.76 -4.43
CA ASP A 419 -21.75 -31.94 -5.00
C ASP A 419 -21.40 -32.96 -3.90
N ALA A 420 -21.11 -32.51 -2.67
CA ALA A 420 -21.03 -33.38 -1.50
C ALA A 420 -22.37 -34.00 -1.09
N SER A 421 -23.48 -33.25 -1.16
CA SER A 421 -24.82 -33.77 -0.86
C SER A 421 -25.32 -34.74 -1.93
N GLU A 422 -24.98 -34.53 -3.20
CA GLU A 422 -25.30 -35.45 -4.30
C GLU A 422 -24.46 -36.75 -4.22
N GLN A 423 -23.22 -36.68 -3.72
CA GLN A 423 -22.36 -37.86 -3.49
C GLN A 423 -22.77 -38.71 -2.28
N LEU A 424 -23.25 -38.09 -1.19
CA LEU A 424 -23.72 -38.82 0.00
C LEU A 424 -25.15 -39.36 -0.16
N GLY A 425 -25.98 -38.70 -0.94
CA GLY A 425 -27.39 -39.04 -1.09
C GLY A 425 -28.28 -38.61 0.10
N PRO A 426 -29.58 -38.90 0.04
CA PRO A 426 -30.54 -38.45 1.04
C PRO A 426 -30.40 -39.22 2.36
N GLY A 427 -30.33 -38.48 3.48
CA GLY A 427 -30.35 -39.03 4.84
C GLY A 427 -29.07 -38.83 5.66
N ALA A 428 -27.98 -38.35 5.06
CA ALA A 428 -26.76 -38.01 5.79
C ALA A 428 -27.00 -36.88 6.81
N SER A 429 -26.39 -36.99 7.99
CA SER A 429 -26.42 -35.92 8.99
C SER A 429 -25.57 -34.72 8.56
N GLN A 430 -25.83 -33.55 9.16
CA GLN A 430 -25.05 -32.35 8.89
C GLN A 430 -23.56 -32.49 9.30
N GLN A 431 -23.23 -33.39 10.23
CA GLN A 431 -21.83 -33.66 10.59
C GLN A 431 -21.12 -34.50 9.53
N GLU A 432 -21.81 -35.50 8.96
CA GLU A 432 -21.30 -36.31 7.85
C GLU A 432 -21.17 -35.49 6.56
N LEU A 433 -22.18 -34.65 6.25
CA LEU A 433 -22.14 -33.74 5.11
C LEU A 433 -20.97 -32.75 5.20
N VAL A 434 -20.71 -32.17 6.38
CA VAL A 434 -19.53 -31.30 6.58
C VAL A 434 -18.22 -32.06 6.44
N ALA A 435 -18.10 -33.26 7.01
CA ALA A 435 -16.89 -34.08 6.91
C ALA A 435 -16.58 -34.45 5.44
N HIS A 436 -17.59 -34.86 4.67
CA HIS A 436 -17.43 -35.17 3.25
C HIS A 436 -17.19 -33.91 2.40
N ALA A 437 -17.91 -32.82 2.68
CA ALA A 437 -17.74 -31.56 1.95
C ALA A 437 -16.33 -30.95 2.12
N VAL A 438 -15.64 -31.17 3.25
CA VAL A 438 -14.21 -30.80 3.39
C VAL A 438 -13.35 -31.55 2.36
N LYS A 439 -13.62 -32.84 2.14
CA LYS A 439 -12.91 -33.69 1.18
C LYS A 439 -13.23 -33.31 -0.27
N VAL A 440 -14.51 -33.07 -0.58
CA VAL A 440 -14.94 -32.55 -1.90
C VAL A 440 -14.28 -31.19 -2.17
N ASN A 441 -14.19 -30.31 -1.17
CA ASN A 441 -13.56 -28.99 -1.32
C ASN A 441 -12.06 -29.08 -1.65
N VAL A 442 -11.33 -30.00 -1.01
CA VAL A 442 -9.92 -30.26 -1.33
C VAL A 442 -9.77 -30.55 -2.82
N PHE A 443 -10.57 -31.48 -3.36
CA PHE A 443 -10.52 -31.81 -4.78
C PHE A 443 -11.03 -30.70 -5.70
N HIS A 444 -12.07 -29.94 -5.33
CA HIS A 444 -12.54 -28.80 -6.12
C HIS A 444 -11.48 -27.71 -6.25
N SER A 445 -10.70 -27.46 -5.19
CA SER A 445 -9.56 -26.55 -5.24
C SER A 445 -8.42 -27.08 -6.13
N MET A 446 -8.12 -28.38 -6.07
CA MET A 446 -7.12 -29.00 -6.95
C MET A 446 -7.55 -28.94 -8.42
N ASP A 447 -8.82 -29.26 -8.70
CA ASP A 447 -9.43 -29.16 -10.02
C ASP A 447 -9.43 -27.71 -10.53
N PHE A 448 -9.70 -26.74 -9.67
CA PHE A 448 -9.67 -25.33 -10.04
C PHE A 448 -8.27 -24.90 -10.51
N LEU A 449 -7.22 -25.29 -9.78
CA LEU A 449 -5.84 -25.02 -10.16
C LEU A 449 -5.51 -25.65 -11.51
N LEU A 450 -5.81 -26.95 -11.68
CA LEU A 450 -5.59 -27.68 -12.93
C LEU A 450 -6.45 -27.16 -14.09
N LYS A 451 -7.60 -26.55 -13.83
CA LYS A 451 -8.51 -26.03 -14.86
C LYS A 451 -8.14 -24.62 -15.31
N PHE A 452 -7.70 -23.76 -14.40
CA PHE A 452 -7.58 -22.32 -14.63
C PHE A 452 -6.16 -21.76 -14.58
N SER A 453 -5.17 -22.52 -14.09
CA SER A 453 -3.75 -22.20 -14.25
C SER A 453 -3.13 -23.07 -15.34
N GLU A 454 -2.85 -22.51 -16.51
CA GLU A 454 -2.01 -23.23 -17.48
C GLU A 454 -0.58 -23.47 -16.95
N PRO A 455 0.09 -22.54 -16.23
CA PRO A 455 1.42 -22.80 -15.68
C PRO A 455 1.46 -23.99 -14.71
N LEU A 456 0.51 -24.12 -13.78
CA LEU A 456 0.44 -25.29 -12.89
C LEU A 456 0.02 -26.55 -13.65
N ARG A 457 -0.97 -26.46 -14.54
CA ARG A 457 -1.42 -27.58 -15.38
C ARG A 457 -0.26 -28.14 -16.23
N GLU A 458 0.55 -27.29 -16.82
CA GLU A 458 1.71 -27.67 -17.64
C GLU A 458 2.85 -28.27 -16.81
N LEU A 459 3.13 -27.75 -15.61
CA LEU A 459 4.11 -28.36 -14.71
C LEU A 459 3.66 -29.75 -14.25
N VAL A 460 2.36 -29.95 -13.97
CA VAL A 460 1.79 -31.28 -13.67
C VAL A 460 1.85 -32.19 -14.90
N ARG A 461 1.52 -31.68 -16.10
CA ARG A 461 1.61 -32.40 -17.38
C ARG A 461 3.02 -32.94 -17.66
N LYS A 462 4.06 -32.22 -17.22
CA LYS A 462 5.48 -32.60 -17.31
C LYS A 462 5.98 -33.53 -16.19
N GLY A 463 5.17 -33.78 -15.16
CA GLY A 463 5.64 -34.45 -13.92
C GLY A 463 6.60 -33.59 -13.09
N GLU A 464 6.70 -32.29 -13.39
CA GLU A 464 7.53 -31.31 -12.70
C GLU A 464 6.87 -30.69 -11.48
N LEU A 465 5.61 -31.04 -11.20
CA LEU A 465 4.85 -30.61 -10.05
C LEU A 465 3.84 -31.70 -9.69
N ASP A 466 3.72 -32.01 -8.40
CA ASP A 466 2.66 -32.85 -7.86
C ASP A 466 1.62 -32.01 -7.12
N ILE A 467 0.33 -32.32 -7.29
CA ILE A 467 -0.78 -31.71 -6.54
C ILE A 467 -1.52 -32.84 -5.82
N GLN A 468 -1.19 -32.99 -4.54
CA GLN A 468 -1.84 -33.85 -3.56
C GLN A 468 -2.95 -33.09 -2.81
N GLY A 469 -3.78 -33.82 -2.06
CA GLY A 469 -4.73 -33.29 -1.08
C GLY A 469 -4.51 -33.87 0.33
N GLY A 470 -5.14 -33.27 1.34
CA GLY A 470 -5.09 -33.75 2.73
C GLY A 470 -6.17 -33.17 3.64
N ILE A 471 -6.34 -33.76 4.82
CA ILE A 471 -7.24 -33.28 5.88
C ILE A 471 -6.52 -33.33 7.24
N TYR A 472 -6.39 -32.19 7.92
CA TYR A 472 -5.90 -32.11 9.29
C TYR A 472 -7.01 -32.43 10.30
N HIS A 473 -6.76 -33.39 11.18
CA HIS A 473 -7.68 -33.83 12.24
C HIS A 473 -7.38 -33.07 13.53
N LEU A 474 -8.23 -32.10 13.86
CA LEU A 474 -8.03 -31.15 14.98
C LEU A 474 -7.83 -31.84 16.34
N GLU A 475 -8.47 -32.99 16.54
CA GLU A 475 -8.52 -33.72 17.81
C GLU A 475 -7.27 -34.57 18.06
N THR A 476 -6.54 -34.95 17.01
CA THR A 476 -5.37 -35.84 17.07
C THR A 476 -4.07 -35.18 16.65
N GLY A 477 -4.14 -33.97 16.06
CA GLY A 477 -2.99 -33.28 15.47
C GLY A 477 -2.47 -33.93 14.18
N ARG A 478 -3.14 -34.94 13.63
CA ARG A 478 -2.66 -35.74 12.48
C ARG A 478 -3.23 -35.26 11.15
N VAL A 479 -2.46 -35.40 10.08
CA VAL A 479 -2.90 -35.15 8.69
C VAL A 479 -3.16 -36.48 7.98
N GLU A 480 -4.39 -36.65 7.50
CA GLU A 480 -4.77 -37.63 6.49
C GLU A 480 -4.33 -37.12 5.11
N PHE A 481 -3.66 -37.94 4.30
CA PHE A 481 -3.16 -37.56 2.98
C PHE A 481 -4.01 -38.27 1.90
N LEU A 482 -4.63 -37.50 1.00
CA LEU A 482 -5.73 -37.96 0.15
C LEU A 482 -5.34 -38.44 -1.26
N GLY A 483 -4.13 -38.15 -1.74
CA GLY A 483 -3.73 -38.42 -3.13
C GLY A 483 -3.93 -37.22 -4.07
N GLN A 484 -3.75 -37.44 -5.38
CA GLN A 484 -4.05 -36.48 -6.45
C GLN A 484 -5.56 -36.36 -6.70
N SER A 485 -6.00 -35.36 -7.48
CA SER A 485 -7.42 -35.23 -7.83
C SER A 485 -7.89 -36.38 -8.75
N PRO A 486 -9.06 -37.01 -8.48
CA PRO A 486 -9.67 -37.99 -9.40
C PRO A 486 -9.86 -37.48 -10.83
N ARG A 487 -9.95 -36.16 -11.05
CA ARG A 487 -10.18 -35.55 -12.37
C ARG A 487 -8.92 -35.01 -13.03
N GLN A 488 -7.74 -35.22 -12.44
CA GLN A 488 -6.50 -34.65 -12.96
C GLN A 488 -6.22 -35.03 -14.42
N ALA A 489 -6.47 -36.28 -14.82
CA ALA A 489 -6.28 -36.74 -16.21
C ALA A 489 -7.23 -36.06 -17.22
N GLU A 490 -8.47 -35.74 -16.83
CA GLU A 490 -9.44 -35.02 -17.67
C GLU A 490 -9.00 -33.57 -17.88
N LEU A 491 -8.63 -32.88 -16.80
CA LEU A 491 -8.32 -31.46 -16.82
C LEU A 491 -7.01 -31.13 -17.56
N LEU A 492 -6.09 -32.08 -17.65
CA LEU A 492 -4.84 -31.97 -18.41
C LEU A 492 -5.05 -31.95 -19.94
N SER A 493 -6.20 -32.42 -20.45
CA SER A 493 -6.43 -32.69 -21.88
C SER A 493 -7.31 -31.68 -22.64
N SER A 494 -7.85 -30.65 -21.99
CA SER A 494 -8.80 -29.70 -22.60
C SER A 494 -8.21 -28.31 -22.86
N GLY A 495 -8.55 -27.69 -24.01
CA GLY A 495 -8.15 -26.32 -24.36
C GLY A 495 -9.36 -25.47 -24.79
N LEU A 496 -9.48 -24.25 -24.24
CA LEU A 496 -10.66 -23.37 -24.36
C LEU A 496 -10.26 -21.88 -24.25
N SER A 497 -11.06 -20.98 -24.85
CA SER A 497 -10.95 -19.52 -24.76
C SER A 497 -12.34 -18.85 -24.76
N LEU A 498 -12.41 -17.53 -24.48
CA LEU A 498 -13.67 -16.81 -24.15
C LEU A 498 -14.14 -15.79 -25.23
N PRO A 499 -15.45 -15.48 -25.30
CA PRO A 499 -16.06 -14.68 -26.37
C PRO A 499 -16.14 -13.15 -26.11
N PRO A 500 -16.42 -12.30 -27.12
CA PRO A 500 -16.05 -10.88 -27.10
C PRO A 500 -16.99 -9.89 -26.37
N SER A 501 -18.12 -10.29 -25.79
CA SER A 501 -19.16 -9.36 -25.32
C SER A 501 -18.95 -8.80 -23.89
N MET A 502 -17.70 -8.72 -23.42
CA MET A 502 -17.35 -8.48 -22.00
C MET A 502 -16.14 -7.52 -21.84
N ALA A 503 -16.15 -6.39 -22.54
CA ALA A 503 -15.07 -5.40 -22.46
C ALA A 503 -15.22 -4.44 -21.26
N LEU A 504 -14.28 -4.50 -20.32
CA LEU A 504 -14.11 -3.53 -19.21
C LEU A 504 -12.99 -2.52 -19.54
N GLY A 505 -12.99 -1.38 -18.84
CA GLY A 505 -12.13 -0.23 -19.14
C GLY A 505 -10.62 -0.49 -18.98
N THR A 506 -9.83 0.09 -19.88
CA THR A 506 -8.36 0.00 -19.93
C THR A 506 -7.67 1.12 -19.14
N ILE A 507 -6.63 0.77 -18.39
CA ILE A 507 -5.75 1.74 -17.70
C ILE A 507 -4.66 2.31 -18.62
N ARG A 508 -4.01 3.39 -18.16
CA ARG A 508 -2.91 4.07 -18.87
C ARG A 508 -1.53 3.81 -18.24
N THR A 509 -0.53 3.66 -19.10
CA THR A 509 0.86 3.30 -18.78
C THR A 509 1.85 4.19 -19.54
N SER A 510 3.17 4.07 -19.32
CA SER A 510 4.17 4.84 -20.10
C SER A 510 4.29 4.42 -21.58
N GLN A 511 3.49 3.44 -22.04
CA GLN A 511 3.30 3.15 -23.48
C GLN A 511 2.19 4.01 -24.11
N ASP A 512 1.38 4.69 -23.30
CA ASP A 512 0.22 5.48 -23.75
C ASP A 512 0.57 6.95 -23.98
N GLY A 513 -0.19 7.59 -24.86
CA GLY A 513 0.01 9.00 -25.21
C GLY A 513 -0.16 9.98 -24.03
N ILE A 514 0.51 11.13 -24.15
CA ILE A 514 0.36 12.25 -23.23
C ILE A 514 -1.05 12.83 -23.36
N VAL A 515 -1.72 13.07 -22.24
CA VAL A 515 -3.06 13.69 -22.21
C VAL A 515 -2.90 15.21 -22.15
N ALA A 516 -3.52 15.92 -23.09
CA ALA A 516 -3.50 17.38 -23.14
C ALA A 516 -4.22 18.00 -21.91
N PRO A 517 -3.78 19.17 -21.39
CA PRO A 517 -4.25 19.69 -20.11
C PRO A 517 -5.78 19.89 -20.02
N LYS A 518 -6.39 20.36 -21.11
CA LYS A 518 -7.84 20.56 -21.21
C LYS A 518 -8.63 19.25 -21.10
N LEU A 519 -8.12 18.16 -21.68
CA LEU A 519 -8.74 16.84 -21.58
C LEU A 519 -8.55 16.26 -20.18
N ALA A 520 -7.36 16.39 -19.59
CA ALA A 520 -7.12 15.98 -18.20
C ALA A 520 -8.07 16.72 -17.22
N LEU A 521 -8.24 18.03 -17.38
CA LEU A 521 -9.17 18.84 -16.58
C LEU A 521 -10.65 18.45 -16.81
N GLN A 522 -11.00 18.00 -18.01
CA GLN A 522 -12.33 17.45 -18.30
C GLN A 522 -12.55 16.11 -17.59
N THR A 523 -11.58 15.19 -17.66
CA THR A 523 -11.62 13.89 -16.95
C THR A 523 -11.86 14.08 -15.45
N LEU A 524 -11.16 15.03 -14.80
CA LEU A 524 -11.37 15.36 -13.38
C LEU A 524 -12.79 15.85 -13.09
N LYS A 525 -13.38 16.69 -13.96
CA LYS A 525 -14.74 17.21 -13.78
C LYS A 525 -15.79 16.11 -13.90
N GLU A 526 -15.67 15.27 -14.93
CA GLU A 526 -16.58 14.15 -15.18
C GLU A 526 -16.46 13.08 -14.08
N GLY A 527 -15.24 12.81 -13.60
CA GLY A 527 -14.99 11.90 -12.50
C GLY A 527 -15.55 12.40 -11.16
N ASN A 528 -15.40 13.69 -10.84
CA ASN A 528 -16.03 14.25 -9.64
C ASN A 528 -17.57 14.26 -9.73
N GLU A 529 -18.17 14.45 -10.91
CA GLU A 529 -19.62 14.31 -11.07
C GLU A 529 -20.08 12.87 -10.78
N ARG A 530 -19.38 11.85 -11.31
CA ARG A 530 -19.65 10.43 -11.05
C ARG A 530 -19.54 10.07 -9.57
N PHE A 531 -18.54 10.62 -8.87
CA PHE A 531 -18.38 10.52 -7.41
C PHE A 531 -19.53 11.21 -6.64
N VAL A 532 -19.98 12.40 -7.07
CA VAL A 532 -21.07 13.14 -6.41
C VAL A 532 -22.41 12.42 -6.55
N VAL A 533 -22.73 11.85 -7.72
CA VAL A 533 -24.00 11.14 -7.95
C VAL A 533 -23.99 9.67 -7.49
N GLY A 534 -22.85 9.16 -7.01
CA GLY A 534 -22.71 7.79 -6.51
C GLY A 534 -22.69 6.71 -7.60
N ALA A 535 -22.28 7.06 -8.83
CA ALA A 535 -22.18 6.16 -9.98
C ALA A 535 -20.73 6.12 -10.53
N PRO A 536 -19.76 5.62 -9.74
CA PRO A 536 -18.37 5.51 -10.18
C PRO A 536 -18.24 4.58 -11.41
N ALA A 537 -17.39 4.98 -12.36
CA ALA A 537 -17.05 4.18 -13.53
C ALA A 537 -15.67 3.51 -13.39
N ALA A 538 -14.82 3.98 -12.46
CA ALA A 538 -13.62 3.27 -12.07
C ALA A 538 -14.00 1.94 -11.41
N GLY A 539 -13.70 0.84 -12.11
CA GLY A 539 -13.89 -0.51 -11.60
C GLY A 539 -12.96 -0.86 -10.43
N LYS A 540 -13.02 -2.11 -9.99
CA LYS A 540 -12.04 -2.66 -9.05
C LYS A 540 -10.63 -2.57 -9.65
N VAL A 541 -9.60 -2.35 -8.82
CA VAL A 541 -8.21 -2.43 -9.29
C VAL A 541 -7.84 -3.89 -9.53
N HIS A 542 -7.83 -4.30 -10.80
CA HIS A 542 -7.49 -5.66 -11.23
C HIS A 542 -5.97 -5.90 -11.20
N HIS A 543 -5.56 -7.18 -11.16
CA HIS A 543 -4.13 -7.55 -11.17
C HIS A 543 -3.44 -7.12 -12.46
N SER A 544 -4.06 -7.37 -13.61
CA SER A 544 -3.58 -6.96 -14.94
C SER A 544 -3.29 -5.45 -15.06
N MET A 545 -4.06 -4.62 -14.34
CA MET A 545 -3.80 -3.18 -14.24
C MET A 545 -2.49 -2.89 -13.51
N ARG A 546 -2.27 -3.52 -12.34
CA ARG A 546 -1.03 -3.35 -11.56
C ARG A 546 0.20 -3.90 -12.27
N GLU A 547 0.06 -5.05 -12.92
CA GLU A 547 1.10 -5.67 -13.73
C GLU A 547 1.53 -4.74 -14.88
N ALA A 548 0.58 -4.22 -15.65
CA ALA A 548 0.87 -3.28 -16.74
C ALA A 548 1.51 -1.98 -16.23
N LEU A 549 1.06 -1.40 -15.12
CA LEU A 549 1.67 -0.20 -14.52
C LEU A 549 3.10 -0.41 -13.98
N ALA A 550 3.44 -1.64 -13.63
CA ALA A 550 4.74 -1.97 -13.07
C ALA A 550 5.74 -2.55 -14.09
N THR A 551 5.25 -3.09 -15.21
CA THR A 551 6.06 -3.53 -16.36
C THR A 551 6.23 -2.43 -17.42
N LYS A 552 5.19 -1.61 -17.64
CA LYS A 552 5.13 -0.54 -18.65
C LYS A 552 5.17 0.88 -18.07
N GLY A 553 5.31 1.03 -16.75
CA GLY A 553 5.37 2.32 -16.07
C GLY A 553 4.03 3.06 -15.96
N GLN A 554 4.07 4.26 -15.37
CA GLN A 554 2.93 5.17 -15.18
C GLN A 554 2.91 6.30 -16.21
N ALA A 555 1.74 6.88 -16.49
CA ALA A 555 1.63 8.09 -17.33
C ALA A 555 0.56 9.06 -16.81
N PRO A 556 0.66 9.55 -15.56
CA PRO A 556 -0.40 10.34 -14.94
C PRO A 556 -0.77 11.58 -15.75
N HIS A 557 -2.08 11.74 -16.00
CA HIS A 557 -2.61 12.90 -16.73
C HIS A 557 -2.64 14.16 -15.86
N THR A 558 -2.51 14.04 -14.54
CA THR A 558 -2.50 15.18 -13.61
C THR A 558 -1.61 14.92 -12.39
N ALA A 559 -0.89 15.96 -11.96
CA ALA A 559 -0.24 16.03 -10.66
C ALA A 559 -1.11 16.85 -9.71
N ILE A 560 -1.52 16.30 -8.56
CA ILE A 560 -2.40 16.96 -7.59
C ILE A 560 -1.62 17.30 -6.32
N VAL A 561 -1.71 18.56 -5.88
CA VAL A 561 -1.27 19.02 -4.55
C VAL A 561 -2.52 19.19 -3.68
N GLY A 562 -2.67 18.34 -2.66
CA GLY A 562 -3.85 18.32 -1.79
C GLY A 562 -3.51 18.31 -0.30
N CYS A 563 -4.54 18.47 0.54
CA CYS A 563 -4.36 18.45 1.99
C CYS A 563 -4.22 17.01 2.52
N ALA A 564 -3.39 16.81 3.54
CA ALA A 564 -3.24 15.55 4.27
C ALA A 564 -4.48 15.15 5.11
N ASP A 565 -5.47 16.03 5.18
CA ASP A 565 -6.76 15.81 5.84
C ASP A 565 -7.40 14.49 5.38
N SER A 566 -7.70 13.63 6.36
CA SER A 566 -8.17 12.26 6.14
C SER A 566 -9.54 12.17 5.47
N ARG A 567 -10.24 13.30 5.28
CA ARG A 567 -11.57 13.38 4.64
C ARG A 567 -11.51 13.61 3.12
N CYS A 568 -10.31 13.68 2.54
CA CYS A 568 -10.07 14.03 1.14
C CYS A 568 -9.36 12.91 0.33
N PRO A 569 -10.03 11.76 0.04
CA PRO A 569 -9.46 10.67 -0.76
C PRO A 569 -9.42 11.02 -2.25
N LEU A 570 -8.31 11.60 -2.70
CA LEU A 570 -8.20 12.30 -3.99
C LEU A 570 -8.48 11.41 -5.21
N GLU A 571 -7.93 10.20 -5.22
CA GLU A 571 -8.10 9.25 -6.32
C GLU A 571 -9.55 8.71 -6.42
N THR A 572 -10.27 8.64 -5.30
CA THR A 572 -11.71 8.26 -5.26
C THR A 572 -12.62 9.45 -5.62
N LEU A 573 -12.28 10.65 -5.15
CA LEU A 573 -12.99 11.91 -5.36
C LEU A 573 -13.09 12.30 -6.86
N PHE A 574 -12.13 11.83 -7.66
CA PHE A 574 -12.07 12.02 -9.12
C PHE A 574 -12.37 10.75 -9.93
N ASP A 575 -12.83 9.65 -9.32
CA ASP A 575 -13.15 8.38 -10.01
C ASP A 575 -12.04 7.92 -10.98
N ALA A 576 -10.79 7.95 -10.50
CA ALA A 576 -9.59 7.70 -11.30
C ALA A 576 -9.04 6.28 -11.10
N LEU A 577 -8.41 5.73 -12.13
CA LEU A 577 -7.72 4.44 -12.03
C LEU A 577 -6.25 4.63 -11.60
N PRO A 578 -5.59 3.60 -11.04
CA PRO A 578 -4.16 3.67 -10.72
C PRO A 578 -3.34 4.01 -11.96
N GLY A 579 -2.34 4.88 -11.81
CA GLY A 579 -1.54 5.41 -12.92
C GLY A 579 -2.03 6.74 -13.50
N ASP A 580 -3.26 7.19 -13.23
CA ASP A 580 -3.81 8.43 -13.79
C ASP A 580 -3.42 9.70 -13.02
N LEU A 581 -3.25 9.63 -11.69
CA LEU A 581 -3.03 10.81 -10.82
C LEU A 581 -1.76 10.68 -9.96
N PHE A 582 -0.81 11.59 -10.14
CA PHE A 582 0.37 11.70 -9.26
C PHE A 582 0.04 12.63 -8.09
N VAL A 583 0.22 12.20 -6.84
CA VAL A 583 -0.47 12.85 -5.70
C VAL A 583 0.50 13.24 -4.57
N LEU A 584 0.50 14.53 -4.26
CA LEU A 584 1.35 15.20 -3.26
C LEU A 584 0.50 15.79 -2.14
N ARG A 585 0.87 15.51 -0.88
CA ARG A 585 0.03 15.87 0.28
C ARG A 585 0.83 16.23 1.51
N ASN A 586 0.38 17.28 2.19
CA ASN A 586 0.81 17.68 3.53
C ASN A 586 -0.32 18.49 4.23
N ALA A 587 -0.15 18.83 5.50
CA ALA A 587 -1.13 19.62 6.23
C ALA A 587 -1.31 21.00 5.58
N GLY A 588 -2.55 21.33 5.22
CA GLY A 588 -2.89 22.61 4.57
C GLY A 588 -2.43 22.73 3.12
N ASN A 589 -2.14 21.64 2.40
CA ASN A 589 -1.80 21.64 0.96
C ASN A 589 -0.68 22.64 0.56
N THR A 590 0.30 22.85 1.46
CA THR A 590 1.26 23.95 1.40
C THR A 590 2.53 23.62 0.60
N CYS A 591 3.16 24.65 0.05
CA CYS A 591 4.55 24.59 -0.42
C CYS A 591 5.33 25.76 0.21
N THR A 592 6.12 25.48 1.25
CA THR A 592 6.72 26.50 2.13
C THR A 592 8.22 26.73 1.95
N HIS A 593 8.92 25.88 1.20
CA HIS A 593 10.37 25.95 1.02
C HIS A 593 10.73 25.71 -0.45
N ALA A 594 11.64 26.51 -1.00
CA ALA A 594 12.08 26.40 -2.40
C ALA A 594 12.92 25.13 -2.66
N GLU A 595 13.59 24.61 -1.64
CA GLU A 595 14.32 23.32 -1.69
C GLU A 595 13.45 22.15 -1.17
N GLY A 596 12.17 22.42 -0.85
CA GLY A 596 11.29 21.46 -0.20
C GLY A 596 10.88 20.31 -1.11
N SER A 597 10.84 19.10 -0.54
CA SER A 597 10.53 17.84 -1.25
C SER A 597 9.24 17.87 -2.08
N ILE A 598 8.20 18.62 -1.69
CA ILE A 598 6.97 18.80 -2.49
C ILE A 598 7.26 19.49 -3.84
N LEU A 599 8.14 20.50 -3.88
CA LEU A 599 8.48 21.22 -5.12
C LEU A 599 9.34 20.35 -6.04
N GLY A 600 10.38 19.71 -5.49
CA GLY A 600 11.19 18.73 -6.24
C GLY A 600 10.37 17.56 -6.79
N SER A 601 9.27 17.19 -6.12
CA SER A 601 8.33 16.17 -6.62
C SER A 601 7.49 16.63 -7.83
N LEU A 602 7.13 17.91 -7.90
CA LEU A 602 6.42 18.48 -9.06
C LEU A 602 7.37 18.65 -10.24
N GLU A 603 8.61 19.02 -9.99
CA GLU A 603 9.68 19.03 -10.99
C GLU A 603 9.97 17.61 -11.51
N PHE A 604 10.02 16.60 -10.63
CA PHE A 604 10.09 15.19 -11.04
C PHE A 604 8.90 14.77 -11.91
N CYS A 605 7.66 15.04 -11.49
CA CYS A 605 6.47 14.60 -12.21
C CYS A 605 6.31 15.29 -13.58
N THR A 606 6.39 16.61 -13.63
CA THR A 606 6.30 17.37 -14.89
C THR A 606 7.54 17.19 -15.78
N GLY A 607 8.68 16.77 -15.21
CA GLY A 607 9.94 16.48 -15.92
C GLY A 607 10.01 15.05 -16.46
N ALA A 608 10.12 14.07 -15.56
CA ALA A 608 10.38 12.68 -15.90
C ALA A 608 9.12 11.87 -16.29
N LEU A 609 7.93 12.26 -15.82
CA LEU A 609 6.65 11.63 -16.21
C LEU A 609 5.87 12.46 -17.26
N ASN A 610 6.37 13.64 -17.62
CA ASN A 610 5.82 14.54 -18.65
C ASN A 610 4.32 14.90 -18.47
N THR A 611 3.86 14.94 -17.21
CA THR A 611 2.48 15.33 -16.87
C THR A 611 2.23 16.81 -17.12
N GLN A 612 1.17 17.14 -17.87
CA GLN A 612 0.91 18.50 -18.38
C GLN A 612 -0.16 19.30 -17.61
N LEU A 613 -0.70 18.78 -16.51
CA LEU A 613 -1.63 19.51 -15.63
C LEU A 613 -1.19 19.38 -14.16
N ILE A 614 -1.02 20.51 -13.47
CA ILE A 614 -0.98 20.59 -12.01
C ILE A 614 -2.34 21.07 -11.50
N PHE A 615 -2.88 20.39 -10.49
CA PHE A 615 -4.12 20.78 -9.81
C PHE A 615 -3.87 20.98 -8.31
N VAL A 616 -4.18 22.18 -7.78
CA VAL A 616 -4.03 22.49 -6.35
C VAL A 616 -5.41 22.47 -5.68
N LEU A 617 -5.64 21.54 -4.76
CA LEU A 617 -6.94 21.31 -4.13
C LEU A 617 -6.92 21.62 -2.63
N GLY A 618 -7.55 22.73 -2.27
CA GLY A 618 -7.96 23.01 -0.89
C GLY A 618 -9.29 22.33 -0.54
N HIS A 619 -9.74 22.42 0.71
CA HIS A 619 -11.04 21.88 1.11
C HIS A 619 -11.70 22.66 2.26
N THR A 620 -13.04 22.60 2.35
CA THR A 620 -13.80 23.22 3.44
C THR A 620 -13.40 22.63 4.81
N ASN A 621 -13.47 23.44 5.88
CA ASN A 621 -13.10 23.04 7.25
C ASN A 621 -11.70 22.40 7.40
N CYS A 622 -10.69 22.97 6.75
CA CYS A 622 -9.29 22.54 6.87
C CYS A 622 -8.71 22.77 8.28
N GLY A 623 -8.32 21.68 8.94
CA GLY A 623 -7.80 21.72 10.31
C GLY A 623 -6.48 22.48 10.47
N ALA A 624 -5.61 22.45 9.46
CA ALA A 624 -4.35 23.21 9.47
C ALA A 624 -4.60 24.72 9.36
N ILE A 625 -5.51 25.14 8.47
CA ILE A 625 -5.92 26.54 8.31
C ILE A 625 -6.60 27.04 9.59
N LYS A 626 -7.57 26.30 10.15
CA LYS A 626 -8.18 26.66 11.45
C LYS A 626 -7.14 26.75 12.58
N GLY A 627 -6.19 25.82 12.63
CA GLY A 627 -5.09 25.84 13.60
C GLY A 627 -4.21 27.08 13.50
N ALA A 628 -3.86 27.49 12.27
CA ALA A 628 -3.10 28.72 12.02
C ALA A 628 -3.93 29.97 12.32
N THR A 629 -5.22 30.00 11.96
CA THR A 629 -6.13 31.11 12.29
C THR A 629 -6.23 31.32 13.80
N ALA A 630 -6.49 30.27 14.57
CA ALA A 630 -6.53 30.35 16.03
C ALA A 630 -5.17 30.75 16.64
N ALA A 631 -4.05 30.23 16.10
CA ALA A 631 -2.71 30.62 16.52
C ALA A 631 -2.42 32.11 16.26
N TYR A 632 -2.83 32.64 15.10
CA TYR A 632 -2.67 34.05 14.74
C TYR A 632 -3.49 34.98 15.64
N PHE A 633 -4.75 34.62 15.97
CA PHE A 633 -5.56 35.39 16.92
C PHE A 633 -5.07 35.28 18.38
N ALA A 634 -4.42 34.17 18.75
CA ALA A 634 -3.74 34.03 20.05
C ALA A 634 -2.42 34.83 20.10
N ALA A 635 -1.62 34.82 19.04
CA ALA A 635 -0.32 35.49 18.95
C ALA A 635 -0.44 37.02 19.07
N LYS A 636 -1.56 37.60 18.65
CA LYS A 636 -1.91 39.02 18.90
C LYS A 636 -2.04 39.37 20.39
N LYS A 637 -2.14 38.39 21.29
CA LYS A 637 -2.20 38.57 22.76
C LYS A 637 -0.83 38.34 23.40
N GLN A 638 -0.04 37.37 22.92
CA GLN A 638 1.36 37.15 23.30
C GLN A 638 2.16 36.55 22.13
N PRO A 639 3.29 37.16 21.69
CA PRO A 639 4.08 36.64 20.58
C PRO A 639 4.91 35.42 20.99
N THR A 640 4.55 34.24 20.51
CA THR A 640 5.29 32.99 20.73
C THR A 640 6.40 32.78 19.70
N LYS A 641 7.60 32.42 20.15
CA LYS A 641 8.64 31.89 19.27
C LYS A 641 8.24 30.48 18.80
N ALA A 642 8.50 30.15 17.54
CA ALA A 642 8.39 28.77 17.05
C ALA A 642 9.51 27.92 17.66
N ASN A 643 9.14 26.81 18.29
CA ASN A 643 10.05 25.94 19.05
C ASN A 643 10.02 24.48 18.57
N ASN A 644 9.24 24.16 17.52
CA ASN A 644 9.10 22.83 16.93
C ASN A 644 8.59 22.93 15.47
N ALA A 645 8.56 21.81 14.75
CA ALA A 645 8.20 21.79 13.33
C ALA A 645 6.72 22.12 13.07
N LEU A 646 5.82 21.78 14.00
CA LEU A 646 4.41 22.18 13.94
C LEU A 646 4.25 23.71 14.02
N ASP A 647 4.98 24.37 14.92
CA ASP A 647 4.94 25.84 15.02
C ASP A 647 5.41 26.51 13.72
N VAL A 648 6.46 25.96 13.08
CA VAL A 648 6.99 26.45 11.79
C VAL A 648 5.96 26.26 10.67
N LEU A 649 5.31 25.09 10.60
CA LEU A 649 4.23 24.82 9.64
C LEU A 649 3.06 25.80 9.78
N LEU A 650 2.55 26.00 11.00
CA LEU A 650 1.42 26.92 11.23
C LEU A 650 1.82 28.37 10.95
N LYS A 651 3.03 28.78 11.32
CA LYS A 651 3.58 30.09 10.99
C LYS A 651 3.76 30.31 9.49
N GLY A 652 4.02 29.25 8.72
CA GLY A 652 4.01 29.31 7.25
C GLY A 652 2.64 29.73 6.67
N LEU A 653 1.55 29.42 7.39
CA LEU A 653 0.18 29.80 7.03
C LEU A 653 -0.21 31.21 7.54
N ASP A 654 0.57 31.86 8.42
CA ASP A 654 0.27 33.22 8.91
C ASP A 654 0.10 34.23 7.77
N THR A 655 0.83 34.07 6.66
CA THR A 655 0.74 34.96 5.48
C THR A 655 -0.67 34.93 4.87
N VAL A 656 -1.24 33.74 4.67
CA VAL A 656 -2.57 33.57 4.05
C VAL A 656 -3.70 33.84 5.03
N VAL A 657 -3.48 33.57 6.33
CA VAL A 657 -4.39 33.97 7.41
C VAL A 657 -4.44 35.49 7.56
N ALA A 658 -3.30 36.18 7.55
CA ALA A 658 -3.25 37.65 7.64
C ALA A 658 -3.91 38.31 6.42
N GLN A 659 -3.72 37.74 5.22
CA GLN A 659 -4.45 38.17 4.02
C GLN A 659 -5.97 37.96 4.17
N ALA A 660 -6.40 36.80 4.65
CA ALA A 660 -7.83 36.52 4.89
C ALA A 660 -8.45 37.47 5.94
N VAL A 661 -7.72 37.84 7.00
CA VAL A 661 -8.17 38.83 7.99
C VAL A 661 -8.28 40.23 7.39
N ALA A 662 -7.40 40.59 6.46
CA ALA A 662 -7.48 41.87 5.76
C ALA A 662 -8.65 41.93 4.77
N GLU A 663 -8.93 40.83 4.05
CA GLU A 663 -9.98 40.75 3.03
C GLU A 663 -11.39 40.52 3.62
N ALA A 664 -11.53 39.69 4.66
CA ALA A 664 -12.82 39.46 5.34
C ALA A 664 -13.25 40.64 6.23
N GLY A 665 -12.29 41.47 6.65
CA GLY A 665 -12.53 42.70 7.41
C GLY A 665 -12.76 42.49 8.91
N ALA A 666 -12.69 43.60 9.67
CA ALA A 666 -12.56 43.61 11.13
C ALA A 666 -13.79 43.12 11.95
N LYS A 667 -14.82 42.57 11.30
CA LYS A 667 -16.00 41.96 11.95
C LYS A 667 -16.15 40.47 11.66
N ALA A 668 -15.33 39.90 10.78
CA ALA A 668 -15.39 38.48 10.45
C ALA A 668 -15.00 37.60 11.66
N THR A 669 -15.71 36.50 11.82
CA THR A 669 -15.41 35.45 12.80
C THR A 669 -14.15 34.66 12.42
N GLU A 670 -13.56 33.93 13.37
CA GLU A 670 -12.41 33.05 13.09
C GLU A 670 -12.76 31.97 12.04
N GLU A 671 -14.00 31.46 12.05
CA GLU A 671 -14.57 30.59 11.03
C GLU A 671 -14.62 31.21 9.62
N GLU A 672 -15.10 32.45 9.48
CA GLU A 672 -15.18 33.14 8.18
C GLU A 672 -13.78 33.45 7.62
N VAL A 673 -12.86 33.89 8.50
CA VAL A 673 -11.44 34.08 8.17
C VAL A 673 -10.82 32.76 7.70
N ALA A 674 -11.04 31.66 8.42
CA ALA A 674 -10.51 30.35 8.05
C ALA A 674 -11.11 29.83 6.73
N ALA A 675 -12.39 30.09 6.46
CA ALA A 675 -13.04 29.73 5.21
C ALA A 675 -12.47 30.49 4.00
N LEU A 676 -12.20 31.79 4.15
CA LEU A 676 -11.53 32.58 3.11
C LEU A 676 -10.06 32.18 2.93
N ALA A 677 -9.34 31.93 4.04
CA ALA A 677 -7.95 31.51 4.03
C ALA A 677 -7.74 30.19 3.25
N VAL A 678 -8.72 29.27 3.22
CA VAL A 678 -8.66 28.07 2.35
C VAL A 678 -8.53 28.45 0.86
N LYS A 679 -9.37 29.38 0.36
CA LYS A 679 -9.31 29.81 -1.05
C LYS A 679 -8.03 30.57 -1.37
N LEU A 680 -7.61 31.47 -0.49
CA LEU A 680 -6.37 32.22 -0.64
C LEU A 680 -5.13 31.32 -0.61
N ASN A 681 -5.12 30.28 0.22
CA ASN A 681 -4.03 29.31 0.32
C ASN A 681 -3.83 28.47 -0.96
N VAL A 682 -4.90 28.16 -1.68
CA VAL A 682 -4.81 27.51 -3.01
C VAL A 682 -4.06 28.40 -3.99
N PHE A 683 -4.48 29.66 -4.14
CA PHE A 683 -3.80 30.62 -5.02
C PHE A 683 -2.37 30.95 -4.56
N HIS A 684 -2.14 31.08 -3.24
CA HIS A 684 -0.81 31.28 -2.66
C HIS A 684 0.13 30.13 -3.03
N THR A 685 -0.33 28.88 -2.90
CA THR A 685 0.45 27.70 -3.28
C THR A 685 0.74 27.69 -4.79
N MET A 686 -0.27 27.94 -5.65
CA MET A 686 -0.06 28.05 -7.11
C MET A 686 0.98 29.14 -7.47
N ASN A 687 0.94 30.28 -6.78
CA ASN A 687 1.89 31.38 -6.97
C ASN A 687 3.30 31.00 -6.48
N PHE A 688 3.42 30.30 -5.35
CA PHE A 688 4.69 29.82 -4.83
C PHE A 688 5.40 28.90 -5.83
N LEU A 689 4.67 27.97 -6.48
CA LEU A 689 5.22 27.08 -7.50
C LEU A 689 5.85 27.88 -8.66
N MET A 690 5.11 28.84 -9.21
CA MET A 690 5.57 29.67 -10.34
C MET A 690 6.70 30.64 -9.95
N GLN A 691 6.81 31.04 -8.69
CA GLN A 691 7.91 31.87 -8.19
C GLN A 691 9.20 31.06 -8.00
N HIS A 692 9.11 29.91 -7.34
CA HIS A 692 10.28 29.18 -6.83
C HIS A 692 10.77 28.04 -7.72
N SER A 693 9.95 27.52 -8.65
CA SER A 693 10.41 26.56 -9.67
C SER A 693 10.50 27.22 -11.04
N GLU A 694 11.71 27.27 -11.59
CA GLU A 694 11.97 27.71 -12.97
C GLU A 694 11.45 26.70 -14.01
N PRO A 695 11.71 25.37 -13.90
CA PRO A 695 11.17 24.39 -14.83
C PRO A 695 9.63 24.35 -14.93
N ILE A 696 8.92 24.64 -13.83
CA ILE A 696 7.45 24.74 -13.85
C ILE A 696 7.02 26.04 -14.55
N ARG A 697 7.62 27.19 -14.21
CA ARG A 697 7.32 28.49 -14.82
C ARG A 697 7.54 28.49 -16.34
N GLU A 698 8.63 27.88 -16.82
CA GLU A 698 8.93 27.77 -18.25
C GLU A 698 7.94 26.88 -19.02
N LYS A 699 7.46 25.79 -18.40
CA LYS A 699 6.43 24.94 -19.03
C LYS A 699 5.07 25.62 -19.07
N VAL A 700 4.74 26.45 -18.07
CA VAL A 700 3.54 27.30 -18.09
C VAL A 700 3.66 28.41 -19.14
N SER A 701 4.79 29.11 -19.22
CA SER A 701 4.99 30.20 -20.20
C SER A 701 4.98 29.70 -21.65
N SER A 702 5.48 28.49 -21.90
CA SER A 702 5.44 27.82 -23.21
C SER A 702 4.15 27.05 -23.51
N GLY A 703 3.15 27.08 -22.62
CA GLY A 703 1.86 26.39 -22.80
C GLY A 703 1.92 24.86 -22.78
N LYS A 704 3.04 24.28 -22.31
CA LYS A 704 3.26 22.83 -22.15
C LYS A 704 2.73 22.27 -20.83
N LEU A 705 2.33 23.14 -19.91
CA LEU A 705 1.81 22.82 -18.58
C LEU A 705 0.75 23.85 -18.20
N GLU A 706 -0.41 23.40 -17.73
CA GLU A 706 -1.39 24.29 -17.07
C GLU A 706 -1.37 24.07 -15.55
N ILE A 707 -1.63 25.14 -14.79
CA ILE A 707 -1.87 25.06 -13.33
C ILE A 707 -3.28 25.56 -13.06
N HIS A 708 -4.07 24.76 -12.36
CA HIS A 708 -5.44 25.08 -11.96
C HIS A 708 -5.65 24.84 -10.46
N GLY A 709 -6.56 25.60 -9.85
CA GLY A 709 -6.96 25.47 -8.45
C GLY A 709 -8.38 24.92 -8.30
N GLY A 710 -8.67 24.39 -7.13
CA GLY A 710 -10.03 24.03 -6.72
C GLY A 710 -10.21 24.01 -5.20
N VAL A 711 -11.46 24.01 -4.75
CA VAL A 711 -11.84 23.71 -3.35
C VAL A 711 -12.86 22.59 -3.33
N TYR A 712 -12.55 21.52 -2.60
CA TYR A 712 -13.47 20.42 -2.32
C TYR A 712 -14.38 20.78 -1.15
N ASP A 713 -15.71 20.74 -1.36
CA ASP A 713 -16.64 20.80 -0.25
C ASP A 713 -16.88 19.42 0.36
N LEU A 714 -16.46 19.25 1.62
CA LEU A 714 -16.57 18.00 2.37
C LEU A 714 -18.01 17.48 2.50
N LYS A 715 -19.03 18.37 2.52
CA LYS A 715 -20.42 17.97 2.78
C LYS A 715 -21.11 17.41 1.53
N SER A 716 -21.06 18.16 0.43
CA SER A 716 -21.63 17.76 -0.86
C SER A 716 -20.79 16.72 -1.62
N GLY A 717 -19.47 16.74 -1.45
CA GLY A 717 -18.53 15.95 -2.24
C GLY A 717 -18.12 16.61 -3.57
N ARG A 718 -18.56 17.84 -3.84
CA ARG A 718 -18.34 18.56 -5.10
C ARG A 718 -17.11 19.46 -5.03
N VAL A 719 -16.39 19.58 -6.14
CA VAL A 719 -15.27 20.53 -6.29
C VAL A 719 -15.74 21.83 -6.95
N GLU A 720 -15.47 22.96 -6.29
CA GLU A 720 -15.47 24.29 -6.90
C GLU A 720 -14.15 24.47 -7.68
N PHE A 721 -14.20 24.39 -9.00
CA PHE A 721 -13.02 24.58 -9.86
C PHE A 721 -12.74 26.08 -10.04
N LEU A 722 -11.62 26.56 -9.48
CA LEU A 722 -11.25 27.99 -9.47
C LEU A 722 -10.55 28.45 -10.77
N GLY A 723 -9.99 27.50 -11.55
CA GLY A 723 -9.20 27.81 -12.73
C GLY A 723 -7.75 28.21 -12.41
N SER A 724 -7.07 28.88 -13.33
CA SER A 724 -5.71 29.39 -13.14
C SER A 724 -5.62 30.54 -12.14
N SER A 725 -4.43 30.81 -11.60
CA SER A 725 -4.24 31.85 -10.58
C SER A 725 -4.47 33.26 -11.17
N PRO A 726 -5.20 34.16 -10.46
CA PRO A 726 -5.33 35.57 -10.85
C PRO A 726 -3.99 36.33 -11.01
N SER A 727 -2.89 35.80 -10.44
CA SER A 727 -1.54 36.37 -10.57
C SER A 727 -0.69 35.74 -11.69
N GLN A 728 -1.20 34.73 -12.41
CA GLN A 728 -0.39 33.86 -13.27
C GLN A 728 0.34 34.60 -14.40
N SER A 729 -0.31 35.52 -15.11
CA SER A 729 0.33 36.30 -16.18
C SER A 729 1.55 37.10 -15.67
N LYS A 730 1.36 37.85 -14.59
CA LYS A 730 2.41 38.66 -13.94
C LYS A 730 3.60 37.82 -13.46
N LEU A 731 3.37 36.56 -13.07
CA LEU A 731 4.43 35.64 -12.61
C LEU A 731 5.15 34.94 -13.76
N VAL A 732 4.46 34.71 -14.88
CA VAL A 732 5.06 34.23 -16.14
C VAL A 732 5.94 35.30 -16.78
N GLU A 733 5.51 36.56 -16.78
CA GLU A 733 6.24 37.71 -17.33
C GLU A 733 7.53 38.06 -16.55
N ALA A 734 7.70 37.53 -15.32
CA ALA A 734 8.71 38.01 -14.37
C ALA A 734 10.15 37.50 -14.58
N LYS A 735 10.38 36.45 -15.38
CA LYS A 735 11.74 35.93 -15.67
C LYS A 735 11.85 35.30 -17.06
N SER A 736 12.79 35.81 -17.86
CA SER A 736 13.14 35.30 -19.20
C SER A 736 14.66 35.36 -19.44
N THR A 737 15.46 34.97 -18.44
CA THR A 737 16.94 35.01 -18.50
C THR A 737 17.61 33.94 -17.62
N VAL A 738 17.90 32.76 -18.17
CA VAL A 738 18.99 31.82 -17.78
C VAL A 738 19.11 30.72 -18.87
N ALA A 739 20.17 29.91 -18.83
CA ALA A 739 20.54 28.93 -19.87
C ALA A 739 19.84 27.55 -19.70
N PRO A 740 19.67 26.75 -20.78
CA PRO A 740 18.87 25.51 -20.76
C PRO A 740 19.43 24.39 -19.87
N SER A 741 18.52 23.53 -19.44
CA SER A 741 18.68 22.56 -18.35
C SER A 741 19.59 21.36 -18.68
N LEU A 742 19.92 20.57 -17.66
CA LEU A 742 20.62 19.29 -17.85
C LEU A 742 19.72 18.22 -18.49
N LEU A 743 18.40 18.32 -18.31
CA LEU A 743 17.42 17.32 -18.77
C LEU A 743 17.38 17.22 -20.30
N ASP A 744 17.53 18.36 -20.97
CA ASP A 744 17.60 18.48 -22.44
C ASP A 744 18.82 17.75 -23.06
N ARG A 745 19.77 17.30 -22.23
CA ARG A 745 20.96 16.53 -22.65
C ARG A 745 20.84 15.02 -22.37
N MET A 746 19.81 14.59 -21.63
CA MET A 746 19.64 13.19 -21.21
C MET A 746 18.61 12.41 -22.03
N LEU A 747 17.83 13.08 -22.88
CA LEU A 747 16.78 12.50 -23.74
C LEU A 747 17.14 12.57 -25.23
N GLY A 748 18.44 12.56 -25.55
CA GLY A 748 19.00 12.81 -26.88
C GLY A 748 19.92 11.70 -27.41
N ALA A 749 19.61 10.43 -27.11
CA ALA A 749 20.24 9.24 -27.68
C ALA A 749 19.26 8.06 -27.63
#